data_AF-A0A3R6LUI8-F1
#
_entry.id   AF-A0A3R6LUI8-F1
#
_cell.length_a   1.000
_cell.length_b   1.000
_cell.length_c   1.000
_cell.angle_alpha   90.00
_cell.angle_beta   90.00
_cell.angle_gamma   90.00
#
_symmetry.space_group_name_H-M   'P 1'
#
loop_
_entity.id
_entity.type
_entity.pdbx_description
1 polymer ?
#
loop_
_entity_poly.entity_id
_entity_poly.type
_entity_poly.pdbx_seq_one_letter_code
_entity_poly.pdbx_strand_id
1 'polypeptide(L)'
;MIRLKSILLIVFASLFASAFSQTDSSLPAEVQRLDGYGNAVELWELYKDSAAVMDEATRLRAGISLYYYLNRPDEMLRCVDSLLTLYPETCTENEILSCNYVKMEKLLEKGSYKALNAWWKQFSRDENLCRKMGETIGFPYRTEVIEGLADVPDFRMEFPGSECTVPVSCTYPLVLSVNVDGTELSETIFDTGAPNTFLTIEAARKCGVRLLGDTVAVQSMFGISQATTGLVKTLRVGDITFYNTVVHVSLLENDPIFSGHDAILGVKELRNVSTVGFELGALRIKKGERKEMLNPNFSFSESGQLFLLSPERNYLLDTGGQSSFSNTTDPAPTKVMEVYGYPVHFQNTYTENPDSLRSALLGLPFFQGFETCVLDFERMRFSGENYRLRGSYSDYINSNNMLGLDTWIEWLDKTTDEMGRWLTHSYRGLLKNDYNATILYTDSLLNKYQQELGGSVFFVLNLRAAALAYMGFYKEAGELMKICLQAMPDMAGSYNKCIALEPFGAQQLDWKNEDVVLEAAKGEKGFVIPARVAGGSYRICFAPDKAVSTISKAEAVKLNMNVIEFEDPLSRGGKTRMAIAPELILGDLVIRNAQFEISDEEGLVLGNSVLRLIPQFAILNNRIMLYQHPQQYEGAEELPLLLSNYVLCFRESEKSEKGYSIGAAVPYAEQITLQDVCKPDVKAVFDLERMKLILTSD
;
A
#
# COMPACT_ATOMS: atom_id res chain seq x y z
N MET A 1 26.25 4.84 16.39
CA MET A 1 27.62 4.29 16.19
C MET A 1 27.57 2.77 16.22
N ILE A 2 27.26 2.13 15.09
CA ILE A 2 27.67 0.76 14.73
C ILE A 2 27.84 0.80 13.22
N ARG A 3 29.10 0.89 12.77
CA ARG A 3 29.52 0.62 11.39
C ARG A 3 29.65 -0.91 11.24
N LEU A 4 29.60 -1.37 9.99
CA LEU A 4 29.70 -2.75 9.49
C LEU A 4 28.42 -3.58 9.58
N LYS A 5 27.76 -3.75 8.43
CA LYS A 5 27.31 -5.04 7.87
C LYS A 5 26.75 -4.80 6.46
N SER A 6 27.66 -4.46 5.56
CA SER A 6 27.47 -4.63 4.12
C SER A 6 28.52 -5.64 3.69
N ILE A 7 28.17 -6.50 2.72
CA ILE A 7 29.04 -7.50 2.07
C ILE A 7 29.13 -8.84 2.83
N LEU A 8 28.35 -9.83 2.40
CA LEU A 8 28.86 -11.03 1.71
C LEU A 8 27.66 -11.88 1.23
N LEU A 9 27.16 -11.53 0.05
CA LEU A 9 26.38 -12.41 -0.81
C LEU A 9 27.40 -13.32 -1.51
N ILE A 10 27.87 -14.37 -0.81
CA ILE A 10 28.77 -15.39 -1.39
C ILE A 10 28.26 -16.75 -0.98
N VAL A 11 27.44 -17.36 -1.83
CA VAL A 11 27.26 -18.81 -1.93
C VAL A 11 27.06 -19.10 -3.43
N PHE A 12 28.07 -19.73 -4.04
CA PHE A 12 28.02 -20.44 -5.33
C PHE A 12 27.85 -19.63 -6.64
N ALA A 13 28.77 -18.69 -6.89
CA ALA A 13 29.14 -18.27 -8.25
C ALA A 13 30.63 -18.51 -8.57
N SER A 14 31.36 -19.25 -7.73
CA SER A 14 32.79 -19.50 -7.92
C SER A 14 33.05 -20.94 -8.37
N LEU A 15 32.74 -21.24 -9.64
CA LEU A 15 33.47 -22.26 -10.41
C LEU A 15 33.25 -22.17 -11.92
N PHE A 16 33.02 -20.98 -12.51
CA PHE A 16 33.15 -20.82 -13.97
C PHE A 16 33.67 -19.42 -14.33
N ALA A 17 34.96 -19.20 -14.13
CA ALA A 17 35.66 -18.10 -14.79
C ALA A 17 37.16 -18.42 -14.92
N SER A 18 37.52 -19.16 -15.97
CA SER A 18 38.82 -19.01 -16.64
C SER A 18 38.84 -19.72 -17.99
N ALA A 19 38.28 -19.06 -19.01
CA ALA A 19 38.96 -18.83 -20.30
C ALA A 19 38.02 -18.02 -21.21
N PHE A 20 38.24 -16.69 -21.27
CA PHE A 20 37.76 -15.90 -22.40
C PHE A 20 38.49 -16.38 -23.66
N SER A 21 37.75 -16.96 -24.59
CA SER A 21 38.15 -17.15 -25.98
C SER A 21 36.88 -17.03 -26.82
N GLN A 22 36.86 -16.04 -27.72
CA GLN A 22 35.99 -15.87 -28.90
C GLN A 22 34.52 -16.30 -28.74
N THR A 23 33.59 -15.34 -28.77
CA THR A 23 32.14 -15.60 -28.86
C THR A 23 31.83 -16.44 -30.10
N ASP A 24 31.77 -17.76 -29.92
CA ASP A 24 31.17 -18.70 -30.86
C ASP A 24 29.66 -18.40 -30.90
N SER A 25 29.20 -17.86 -32.03
CA SER A 25 27.79 -17.59 -32.33
C SER A 25 27.01 -18.90 -32.60
N SER A 26 27.11 -19.86 -31.69
CA SER A 26 26.46 -21.17 -31.80
C SER A 26 25.27 -21.25 -30.85
N LEU A 27 24.19 -21.91 -31.28
CA LEU A 27 22.99 -22.13 -30.45
C LEU A 27 23.30 -22.78 -29.08
N PRO A 28 24.22 -23.74 -28.95
CA PRO A 28 24.61 -24.29 -27.65
C PRO A 28 25.20 -23.26 -26.69
N ALA A 29 26.08 -22.38 -27.18
CA ALA A 29 26.71 -21.34 -26.36
C ALA A 29 25.69 -20.30 -25.90
N GLU A 30 24.70 -19.98 -26.74
CA GLU A 30 23.64 -19.04 -26.39
C GLU A 30 22.66 -19.62 -25.37
N VAL A 31 22.29 -20.90 -25.50
CA VAL A 31 21.49 -21.62 -24.47
C VAL A 31 22.22 -21.60 -23.13
N GLN A 32 23.52 -21.87 -23.12
CA GLN A 32 24.33 -21.82 -21.90
C GLN A 32 24.41 -20.40 -21.31
N ARG A 33 24.52 -19.37 -22.15
CA ARG A 33 24.53 -17.96 -21.70
C ARG A 33 23.21 -17.55 -21.04
N LEU A 34 22.10 -18.09 -21.53
CA LEU A 34 20.74 -17.81 -21.07
C LEU A 34 20.26 -18.77 -19.96
N ASP A 35 21.12 -19.67 -19.47
CA ASP A 35 20.78 -20.60 -18.40
C ASP A 35 20.71 -19.86 -17.04
N GLY A 36 19.49 -19.47 -16.66
CA GLY A 36 19.21 -18.79 -15.41
C GLY A 36 17.79 -18.23 -15.37
N TYR A 37 17.18 -18.17 -14.18
CA TYR A 37 15.79 -17.71 -14.05
C TYR A 37 15.58 -16.31 -14.63
N GLY A 38 16.55 -15.40 -14.44
CA GLY A 38 16.50 -14.03 -14.93
C GLY A 38 16.42 -13.89 -16.45
N ASN A 39 16.76 -14.96 -17.18
CA ASN A 39 16.80 -15.02 -18.63
C ASN A 39 15.72 -15.94 -19.20
N ALA A 40 14.79 -16.46 -18.37
CA ALA A 40 13.84 -17.49 -18.80
C ALA A 40 12.94 -17.06 -19.97
N VAL A 41 12.57 -15.77 -20.04
CA VAL A 41 11.80 -15.21 -21.17
C VAL A 41 12.63 -15.17 -22.44
N GLU A 42 13.88 -14.69 -22.37
CA GLU A 42 14.79 -14.67 -23.51
C GLU A 42 15.09 -16.08 -24.02
N LEU A 43 15.31 -17.03 -23.11
CA LEU A 43 15.52 -18.43 -23.45
C LEU A 43 14.28 -19.04 -24.10
N TRP A 44 13.07 -18.65 -23.67
CA TRP A 44 11.82 -19.15 -24.25
C TRP A 44 11.65 -18.67 -25.69
N GLU A 45 11.93 -17.39 -25.94
CA GLU A 45 11.89 -16.81 -27.29
C GLU A 45 12.93 -17.48 -28.20
N LEU A 46 14.17 -17.64 -27.73
CA LEU A 46 15.22 -18.36 -28.47
C LEU A 46 14.78 -19.79 -28.82
N TYR A 47 14.24 -20.52 -27.84
CA TYR A 47 13.80 -21.90 -28.03
C TYR A 47 12.66 -22.00 -29.04
N LYS A 48 11.64 -21.13 -28.92
CA LYS A 48 10.50 -21.08 -29.86
C LYS A 48 10.96 -20.83 -31.30
N ASP A 49 11.91 -19.91 -31.49
CA ASP A 49 12.34 -19.49 -32.82
C ASP A 49 13.36 -20.46 -33.45
N SER A 50 14.17 -21.13 -32.62
CA SER A 50 15.34 -21.89 -33.10
C SER A 50 15.30 -23.40 -32.78
N ALA A 51 14.30 -23.92 -32.06
CA ALA A 51 14.25 -25.35 -31.68
C ALA A 51 14.35 -26.32 -32.86
N ALA A 52 13.82 -25.94 -34.03
CA ALA A 52 13.84 -26.77 -35.24
C ALA A 52 15.25 -26.96 -35.83
N VAL A 53 16.18 -26.07 -35.52
CA VAL A 53 17.57 -26.10 -36.02
C VAL A 53 18.60 -26.45 -34.93
N MET A 54 18.17 -26.58 -33.67
CA MET A 54 19.00 -27.11 -32.59
C MET A 54 19.20 -28.62 -32.76
N ASP A 55 20.43 -29.10 -32.52
CA ASP A 55 20.67 -30.52 -32.30
C ASP A 55 19.91 -31.00 -31.05
N GLU A 56 19.67 -32.30 -30.96
CA GLU A 56 18.80 -32.87 -29.93
C GLU A 56 19.37 -32.65 -28.51
N ALA A 57 20.68 -32.77 -28.32
CA ALA A 57 21.29 -32.59 -27.00
C ALA A 57 21.15 -31.14 -26.53
N THR A 58 21.39 -30.18 -27.42
CA THR A 58 21.15 -28.74 -27.15
C THR A 58 19.68 -28.46 -26.85
N ARG A 59 18.75 -29.05 -27.61
CA ARG A 59 17.32 -28.88 -27.39
C ARG A 59 16.88 -29.44 -26.03
N LEU A 60 17.43 -30.59 -25.62
CA LEU A 60 17.17 -31.18 -24.31
C LEU A 60 17.72 -30.31 -23.18
N ARG A 61 18.93 -29.76 -23.31
CA ARG A 61 19.53 -28.83 -22.35
C ARG A 61 18.69 -27.57 -22.16
N ALA A 62 18.30 -26.92 -23.26
CA ALA A 62 17.40 -25.77 -23.22
C ALA A 62 16.05 -26.14 -22.58
N GLY A 63 15.51 -27.33 -22.89
CA GLY A 63 14.31 -27.85 -22.28
C GLY A 63 14.42 -28.03 -20.77
N ILE A 64 15.53 -28.55 -20.25
CA ILE A 64 15.74 -28.72 -18.80
C ILE A 64 15.61 -27.36 -18.09
N SER A 65 16.38 -26.36 -18.51
CA SER A 65 16.36 -25.03 -17.90
C SER A 65 15.00 -24.35 -18.04
N LEU A 66 14.43 -24.33 -19.25
CA LEU A 66 13.11 -23.71 -19.49
C LEU A 66 12.02 -24.32 -18.65
N TYR A 67 11.91 -25.65 -18.67
CA TYR A 67 10.82 -26.35 -18.00
C TYR A 67 11.00 -26.37 -16.49
N TYR A 68 12.23 -26.20 -15.98
CA TYR A 68 12.50 -25.96 -14.57
C TYR A 68 11.92 -24.61 -14.13
N TYR A 69 12.22 -23.52 -14.84
CA TYR A 69 11.82 -22.16 -14.47
C TYR A 69 10.36 -21.84 -14.81
N LEU A 70 9.79 -22.47 -15.85
CA LEU A 70 8.44 -22.21 -16.38
C LEU A 70 7.38 -23.23 -15.93
N ASN A 71 7.60 -23.88 -14.79
CA ASN A 71 6.64 -24.79 -14.14
C ASN A 71 6.14 -25.91 -15.07
N ARG A 72 7.08 -26.62 -15.72
CA ARG A 72 6.81 -27.79 -16.57
C ARG A 72 7.58 -29.01 -16.05
N PRO A 73 7.30 -29.48 -14.81
CA PRO A 73 8.13 -30.48 -14.16
C PRO A 73 8.18 -31.82 -14.92
N ASP A 74 7.08 -32.25 -15.56
CA ASP A 74 7.04 -33.51 -16.31
C ASP A 74 7.83 -33.44 -17.62
N GLU A 75 7.81 -32.29 -18.28
CA GLU A 75 8.64 -32.03 -19.45
C GLU A 75 10.12 -31.95 -19.06
N MET A 76 10.44 -31.24 -17.97
CA MET A 76 11.81 -31.14 -17.43
C MET A 76 12.40 -32.53 -17.12
N LEU A 77 11.68 -33.35 -16.35
CA LEU A 77 12.11 -34.70 -15.98
C LEU A 77 12.34 -35.58 -17.21
N ARG A 78 11.49 -35.49 -18.23
CA ARG A 78 11.67 -36.19 -19.52
C ARG A 78 12.92 -35.72 -20.26
N CYS A 79 13.21 -34.42 -20.24
CA CYS A 79 14.43 -33.89 -20.85
C CYS A 79 15.68 -34.39 -20.13
N VAL A 80 15.70 -34.40 -18.79
CA VAL A 80 16.79 -34.98 -18.00
C VAL A 80 17.00 -36.46 -18.35
N ASP A 81 15.94 -37.25 -18.32
CA ASP A 81 16.03 -38.69 -18.58
C ASP A 81 16.52 -38.98 -20.01
N SER A 82 16.04 -38.21 -20.98
CA SER A 82 16.46 -38.36 -22.38
C SER A 82 17.91 -37.94 -22.58
N LEU A 83 18.35 -36.83 -21.97
CA LEU A 83 19.72 -36.34 -22.09
C LEU A 83 20.72 -37.35 -21.52
N LEU A 84 20.47 -37.82 -20.29
CA LEU A 84 21.36 -38.75 -19.59
C LEU A 84 21.37 -40.16 -20.21
N THR A 85 20.27 -40.58 -20.85
CA THR A 85 20.17 -41.93 -21.45
C THR A 85 20.67 -41.97 -22.89
N LEU A 86 20.30 -40.98 -23.71
CA LEU A 86 20.55 -41.01 -25.16
C LEU A 86 21.85 -40.30 -25.55
N TYR A 87 22.29 -39.31 -24.76
CA TYR A 87 23.46 -38.49 -25.06
C TYR A 87 24.47 -38.38 -23.90
N PRO A 88 24.76 -39.46 -23.13
CA PRO A 88 25.62 -39.38 -21.95
C PRO A 88 27.05 -38.89 -22.28
N GLU A 89 27.57 -39.23 -23.46
CA GLU A 89 28.92 -38.83 -23.90
C GLU A 89 29.05 -37.33 -24.19
N THR A 90 27.92 -36.64 -24.38
CA THR A 90 27.88 -35.18 -24.59
C THR A 90 27.82 -34.40 -23.29
N CYS A 91 27.62 -35.08 -22.15
CA CYS A 91 27.49 -34.46 -20.84
C CYS A 91 28.83 -34.46 -20.11
N THR A 92 29.20 -33.31 -19.57
CA THR A 92 30.29 -33.22 -18.59
C THR A 92 29.86 -33.82 -17.26
N GLU A 93 30.82 -34.19 -16.41
CA GLU A 93 30.52 -34.71 -15.08
C GLU A 93 29.67 -33.74 -14.23
N ASN A 94 29.94 -32.44 -14.33
CA ASN A 94 29.16 -31.41 -13.62
C ASN A 94 27.72 -31.34 -14.13
N GLU A 95 27.48 -31.53 -15.43
CA GLU A 95 26.14 -31.55 -15.98
C GLU A 95 25.36 -32.79 -15.55
N ILE A 96 26.02 -33.95 -15.48
CA ILE A 96 25.42 -35.18 -14.95
C ILE A 96 25.01 -34.95 -13.48
N LEU A 97 25.87 -34.33 -12.67
CA LEU A 97 25.57 -33.98 -11.28
C LEU A 97 24.39 -33.01 -11.19
N SER A 98 24.41 -31.90 -11.94
CA SER A 98 23.32 -30.91 -11.94
C SER A 98 21.99 -31.51 -12.39
N CYS A 99 21.98 -32.33 -13.45
CA CYS A 99 20.78 -33.00 -13.95
C CYS A 99 20.16 -33.93 -12.90
N ASN A 100 20.98 -34.71 -12.20
CA ASN A 100 20.52 -35.58 -11.14
C ASN A 100 20.03 -34.80 -9.91
N TYR A 101 20.68 -33.69 -9.57
CA TYR A 101 20.23 -32.81 -8.50
C TYR A 101 18.86 -32.19 -8.81
N VAL A 102 18.67 -31.56 -9.97
CA VAL A 102 17.38 -30.95 -10.34
C VAL A 102 16.27 -32.00 -10.48
N LYS A 103 16.60 -33.22 -10.90
CA LYS A 103 15.66 -34.35 -10.91
C LYS A 103 15.20 -34.69 -9.49
N MET A 104 16.12 -34.82 -8.54
CA MET A 104 15.81 -35.06 -7.12
C MET A 104 14.91 -33.96 -6.56
N GLU A 105 15.29 -32.69 -6.77
CA GLU A 105 14.52 -31.56 -6.28
C GLU A 105 13.11 -31.52 -6.84
N LYS A 106 12.94 -31.71 -8.16
CA LYS A 106 11.61 -31.68 -8.77
C LYS A 106 10.75 -32.88 -8.46
N LEU A 107 11.33 -34.07 -8.27
CA LEU A 107 10.57 -35.21 -7.76
C LEU A 107 10.06 -34.95 -6.34
N LEU A 108 10.85 -34.31 -5.48
CA LEU A 108 10.44 -33.91 -4.14
C LEU A 108 9.40 -32.77 -4.15
N GLU A 109 9.62 -31.72 -4.95
CA GLU A 109 8.72 -30.56 -5.10
C GLU A 109 7.33 -31.00 -5.59
N LYS A 110 7.28 -31.86 -6.62
CA LYS A 110 6.04 -32.44 -7.17
C LYS A 110 5.38 -33.45 -6.20
N GLY A 111 6.12 -33.92 -5.20
CA GLY A 111 5.68 -34.96 -4.27
C GLY A 111 5.56 -36.35 -4.89
N SER A 112 6.36 -36.65 -5.92
CA SER A 112 6.46 -37.97 -6.54
C SER A 112 7.40 -38.89 -5.75
N TYR A 113 7.04 -39.17 -4.50
CA TYR A 113 7.88 -39.87 -3.51
C TYR A 113 8.30 -41.28 -3.96
N LYS A 114 7.42 -42.03 -4.65
CA LYS A 114 7.77 -43.35 -5.17
C LYS A 114 8.86 -43.27 -6.24
N ALA A 115 8.73 -42.32 -7.18
CA ALA A 115 9.71 -42.11 -8.23
C ALA A 115 11.03 -41.55 -7.67
N LEU A 116 10.96 -40.66 -6.67
CA LEU A 116 12.10 -40.15 -5.93
C LEU A 116 12.90 -41.28 -5.28
N ASN A 117 12.23 -42.18 -4.56
CA ASN A 117 12.87 -43.32 -3.91
C ASN A 117 13.44 -44.33 -4.93
N ALA A 118 12.72 -44.61 -6.01
CA ALA A 118 13.22 -45.48 -7.08
C ALA A 118 14.49 -44.92 -7.74
N TRP A 119 14.50 -43.63 -8.06
CA TRP A 119 15.68 -42.93 -8.56
C TRP A 119 16.82 -42.97 -7.53
N TRP A 120 16.54 -42.70 -6.26
CA TRP A 120 17.54 -42.71 -5.20
C TRP A 120 18.23 -44.06 -5.07
N LYS A 121 17.48 -45.17 -5.06
CA LYS A 121 18.02 -46.54 -5.02
C LYS A 121 18.90 -46.92 -6.21
N GLN A 122 18.74 -46.25 -7.34
CA GLN A 122 19.57 -46.43 -8.52
C GLN A 122 20.82 -45.54 -8.44
N PHE A 123 20.63 -44.26 -8.12
CA PHE A 123 21.70 -43.27 -8.03
C PHE A 123 22.69 -43.59 -6.91
N SER A 124 22.20 -44.02 -5.75
CA SER A 124 23.01 -44.37 -4.57
C SER A 124 23.97 -45.56 -4.75
N ARG A 125 23.86 -46.28 -5.86
CA ARG A 125 24.81 -47.35 -6.22
C ARG A 125 26.14 -46.81 -6.76
N ASP A 126 26.17 -45.58 -7.24
CA ASP A 126 27.40 -44.92 -7.67
C ASP A 126 27.95 -44.06 -6.53
N GLU A 127 28.74 -44.69 -5.66
CA GLU A 127 29.31 -44.05 -4.47
C GLU A 127 30.14 -42.80 -4.81
N ASN A 128 30.78 -42.76 -5.99
CA ASN A 128 31.61 -41.62 -6.39
C ASN A 128 30.75 -40.43 -6.80
N LEU A 129 29.70 -40.65 -7.62
CA LEU A 129 28.74 -39.61 -7.97
C LEU A 129 27.98 -39.09 -6.74
N CYS A 130 27.57 -39.97 -5.82
CA CYS A 130 26.94 -39.56 -4.56
C CYS A 130 27.86 -38.70 -3.70
N ARG A 131 29.12 -39.11 -3.53
CA ARG A 131 30.11 -38.33 -2.77
C ARG A 131 30.35 -36.96 -3.42
N LYS A 132 30.54 -36.91 -4.74
CA LYS A 132 30.74 -35.66 -5.49
C LYS A 132 29.53 -34.73 -5.41
N MET A 133 28.31 -35.27 -5.49
CA MET A 133 27.09 -34.50 -5.27
C MET A 133 27.02 -33.93 -3.84
N GLY A 134 27.44 -34.73 -2.84
CA GLY A 134 27.63 -34.31 -1.45
C GLY A 134 28.58 -33.14 -1.28
N GLU A 135 29.79 -33.25 -1.86
CA GLU A 135 30.86 -32.26 -1.77
C GLU A 135 30.54 -30.97 -2.54
N THR A 136 29.87 -31.10 -3.69
CA THR A 136 29.64 -29.97 -4.61
C THR A 136 28.36 -29.21 -4.31
N ILE A 137 27.30 -29.90 -3.84
CA ILE A 137 25.95 -29.34 -3.71
C ILE A 137 25.42 -29.44 -2.25
N GLY A 138 26.15 -30.06 -1.32
CA GLY A 138 25.73 -30.18 0.08
C GLY A 138 24.64 -31.23 0.30
N PHE A 139 24.71 -32.33 -0.43
CA PHE A 139 23.66 -33.35 -0.57
C PHE A 139 23.39 -34.34 0.61
N PRO A 140 24.23 -34.55 1.66
CA PRO A 140 23.96 -35.64 2.61
C PRO A 140 22.66 -35.48 3.41
N TYR A 141 22.18 -34.24 3.60
CA TYR A 141 21.05 -33.90 4.48
C TYR A 141 19.65 -34.21 3.94
N ARG A 142 19.52 -34.66 2.68
CA ARG A 142 18.23 -35.01 2.07
C ARG A 142 17.95 -36.52 2.06
N THR A 143 18.91 -37.35 2.51
CA THR A 143 18.78 -38.82 2.48
C THR A 143 17.67 -39.28 3.42
N GLU A 144 17.69 -38.81 4.67
CA GLU A 144 16.72 -39.11 5.71
C GLU A 144 15.31 -38.71 5.28
N VAL A 145 15.19 -37.58 4.57
CA VAL A 145 13.92 -37.12 4.00
C VAL A 145 13.43 -38.08 2.91
N ILE A 146 14.30 -38.47 1.96
CA ILE A 146 13.94 -39.42 0.90
C ILE A 146 13.51 -40.76 1.48
N GLU A 147 14.26 -41.28 2.46
CA GLU A 147 13.97 -42.53 3.14
C GLU A 147 12.69 -42.45 3.97
N GLY A 148 12.48 -41.34 4.70
CA GLY A 148 11.26 -41.08 5.46
C GLY A 148 10.00 -40.99 4.58
N LEU A 149 10.15 -40.63 3.31
CA LEU A 149 9.08 -40.57 2.32
C LEU A 149 8.86 -41.89 1.55
N ALA A 150 9.70 -42.90 1.75
CA ALA A 150 9.71 -44.14 0.96
C ALA A 150 8.35 -44.87 0.88
N ASP A 151 7.62 -44.90 2.01
CA ASP A 151 6.32 -45.57 2.16
C ASP A 151 5.13 -44.60 2.12
N VAL A 152 5.40 -43.31 1.88
CA VAL A 152 4.36 -42.28 1.80
C VAL A 152 3.73 -42.31 0.40
N PRO A 153 2.40 -42.33 0.27
CA PRO A 153 1.76 -42.18 -1.03
C PRO A 153 2.15 -40.86 -1.67
N ASP A 154 2.26 -40.82 -2.99
CA ASP A 154 2.58 -39.57 -3.70
C ASP A 154 1.59 -38.46 -3.33
N PHE A 155 2.07 -37.22 -3.42
CA PHE A 155 1.25 -36.04 -3.27
C PHE A 155 0.03 -36.10 -4.21
N ARG A 156 -1.13 -35.74 -3.69
CA ARG A 156 -2.34 -35.55 -4.49
C ARG A 156 -3.07 -34.30 -4.07
N MET A 157 -3.64 -33.61 -5.04
CA MET A 157 -4.54 -32.48 -4.82
C MET A 157 -5.97 -32.92 -5.12
N GLU A 158 -6.86 -32.71 -4.16
CA GLU A 158 -8.29 -32.84 -4.35
C GLU A 158 -8.90 -31.45 -4.46
N PHE A 159 -9.46 -31.18 -5.63
CA PHE A 159 -10.12 -29.92 -5.95
C PHE A 159 -11.53 -30.26 -6.49
N PRO A 160 -12.56 -30.23 -5.63
CA PRO A 160 -13.92 -30.66 -5.97
C PRO A 160 -14.59 -29.77 -7.03
N GLY A 161 -14.35 -28.45 -6.97
CA GLY A 161 -14.84 -27.48 -7.95
C GLY A 161 -13.84 -27.18 -9.08
N SER A 162 -14.23 -26.27 -9.97
CA SER A 162 -13.34 -25.63 -10.97
C SER A 162 -12.73 -24.32 -10.46
N GLU A 163 -13.33 -23.71 -9.43
CA GLU A 163 -12.87 -22.50 -8.75
C GLU A 163 -13.10 -22.64 -7.23
N CYS A 164 -12.24 -22.00 -6.44
CA CYS A 164 -12.36 -21.86 -5.00
C CYS A 164 -12.07 -20.40 -4.62
N THR A 165 -12.90 -19.82 -3.76
CA THR A 165 -12.67 -18.49 -3.18
C THR A 165 -12.24 -18.66 -1.73
N VAL A 166 -11.09 -18.10 -1.38
CA VAL A 166 -10.51 -18.15 -0.03
C VAL A 166 -10.53 -16.73 0.56
N PRO A 167 -11.27 -16.48 1.65
CA PRO A 167 -11.21 -15.20 2.33
C PRO A 167 -9.81 -14.91 2.86
N VAL A 168 -9.35 -13.68 2.71
CA VAL A 168 -8.06 -13.21 3.22
C VAL A 168 -8.21 -11.87 3.92
N SER A 169 -7.26 -11.51 4.79
CA SER A 169 -7.21 -10.16 5.36
C SER A 169 -7.06 -9.10 4.26
N CYS A 170 -7.51 -7.88 4.54
CA CYS A 170 -7.28 -6.72 3.66
C CYS A 170 -6.06 -5.89 4.11
N THR A 171 -5.54 -6.16 5.31
CA THR A 171 -4.38 -5.51 5.90
C THR A 171 -3.15 -6.38 5.77
N TYR A 172 -1.96 -5.80 5.89
CA TYR A 172 -0.73 -6.56 6.06
C TYR A 172 -0.65 -7.19 7.48
N PRO A 173 -0.15 -8.43 7.63
CA PRO A 173 0.15 -9.39 6.57
C PRO A 173 -1.13 -9.98 5.96
N LEU A 174 -1.02 -10.44 4.70
CA LEU A 174 -2.11 -11.13 4.02
C LEU A 174 -2.32 -12.51 4.67
N VAL A 175 -3.35 -12.68 5.49
CA VAL A 175 -3.58 -13.92 6.26
C VAL A 175 -4.86 -14.63 5.85
N LEU A 176 -4.87 -15.95 5.99
CA LEU A 176 -6.01 -16.81 5.71
C LEU A 176 -6.07 -18.01 6.67
N SER A 177 -7.24 -18.64 6.77
CA SER A 177 -7.40 -19.90 7.50
C SER A 177 -6.94 -21.07 6.66
N VAL A 178 -6.08 -21.93 7.23
CA VAL A 178 -5.79 -23.28 6.71
C VAL A 178 -6.14 -24.34 7.74
N ASN A 179 -6.39 -25.55 7.29
CA ASN A 179 -6.51 -26.71 8.17
C ASN A 179 -5.36 -27.69 7.91
N VAL A 180 -4.59 -28.01 8.95
CA VAL A 180 -3.47 -28.95 8.91
C VAL A 180 -3.83 -30.15 9.77
N ASP A 181 -3.93 -31.32 9.16
CA ASP A 181 -4.24 -32.60 9.82
C ASP A 181 -5.46 -32.54 10.76
N GLY A 182 -6.50 -31.79 10.36
CA GLY A 182 -7.73 -31.60 11.13
C GLY A 182 -7.71 -30.39 12.06
N THR A 183 -6.56 -29.75 12.28
CA THR A 183 -6.40 -28.57 13.13
C THR A 183 -6.46 -27.29 12.31
N GLU A 184 -7.34 -26.35 12.68
CA GLU A 184 -7.39 -25.03 12.04
C GLU A 184 -6.28 -24.09 12.57
N LEU A 185 -5.61 -23.42 11.63
CA LEU A 185 -4.69 -22.31 11.84
C LEU A 185 -5.29 -21.07 11.16
N SER A 186 -5.90 -20.18 11.95
CA SER A 186 -6.77 -19.10 11.47
C SER A 186 -6.04 -17.90 10.87
N GLU A 187 -4.76 -17.73 11.18
CA GLU A 187 -3.96 -16.57 10.76
C GLU A 187 -2.66 -17.03 10.09
N THR A 188 -2.78 -17.83 9.03
CA THR A 188 -1.63 -18.28 8.23
C THR A 188 -1.29 -17.21 7.20
N ILE A 189 -0.03 -16.75 7.18
CA ILE A 189 0.44 -15.77 6.19
C ILE A 189 0.43 -16.40 4.80
N PHE A 190 -0.19 -15.76 3.82
CA PHE A 190 -0.05 -16.11 2.41
C PHE A 190 1.11 -15.33 1.80
N ASP A 191 2.15 -16.04 1.37
CA ASP A 191 3.40 -15.44 0.94
C ASP A 191 3.88 -15.99 -0.40
N THR A 192 3.76 -15.18 -1.47
CA THR A 192 4.27 -15.54 -2.79
C THR A 192 5.80 -15.50 -2.90
N GLY A 193 6.47 -14.79 -1.98
CA GLY A 193 7.92 -14.73 -1.86
C GLY A 193 8.52 -15.94 -1.14
N ALA A 194 7.68 -16.70 -0.41
CA ALA A 194 8.06 -17.94 0.25
C ALA A 194 7.95 -19.15 -0.70
N PRO A 195 9.06 -19.86 -0.98
CA PRO A 195 9.03 -21.00 -1.89
C PRO A 195 8.34 -22.23 -1.30
N ASN A 196 8.33 -22.38 0.03
CA ASN A 196 7.78 -23.54 0.73
C ASN A 196 6.78 -23.10 1.81
N THR A 197 5.80 -23.96 2.09
CA THR A 197 4.95 -23.83 3.28
C THR A 197 5.76 -24.11 4.54
N PHE A 198 5.63 -23.24 5.54
CA PHE A 198 6.46 -23.21 6.75
C PHE A 198 5.57 -23.11 7.99
N LEU A 199 5.84 -23.91 9.02
CA LEU A 199 5.15 -23.87 10.31
C LEU A 199 6.14 -23.55 11.44
N THR A 200 5.65 -22.89 12.49
CA THR A 200 6.37 -22.84 13.77
C THR A 200 6.45 -24.25 14.38
N ILE A 201 7.41 -24.47 15.28
CA ILE A 201 7.51 -25.76 15.98
C ILE A 201 6.27 -26.03 16.84
N GLU A 202 5.67 -24.98 17.40
CA GLU A 202 4.44 -25.03 18.18
C GLU A 202 3.26 -25.47 17.31
N ALA A 203 3.07 -24.83 16.16
CA ALA A 203 2.02 -25.20 15.21
C ALA A 203 2.21 -26.62 14.69
N ALA A 204 3.45 -27.02 14.39
CA ALA A 204 3.76 -28.38 13.96
C ALA A 204 3.41 -29.43 15.02
N ARG A 205 3.74 -29.18 16.30
CA ARG A 205 3.36 -30.06 17.42
C ARG A 205 1.84 -30.13 17.60
N LYS A 206 1.17 -28.98 17.55
CA LYS A 206 -0.30 -28.86 17.68
C LYS A 206 -1.02 -29.63 16.58
N CYS A 207 -0.52 -29.57 15.34
CA CYS A 207 -1.11 -30.25 14.19
C CYS A 207 -0.66 -31.72 14.05
N GLY A 208 0.28 -32.20 14.88
CA GLY A 208 0.77 -33.57 14.80
C GLY A 208 1.64 -33.86 13.58
N VAL A 209 2.36 -32.85 13.08
CA VAL A 209 3.23 -32.95 11.89
C VAL A 209 4.34 -33.98 12.14
N ARG A 210 4.54 -34.87 11.17
CA ARG A 210 5.61 -35.88 11.24
C ARG A 210 6.92 -35.29 10.75
N LEU A 211 7.88 -35.06 11.64
CA LEU A 211 9.22 -34.59 11.29
C LEU A 211 10.00 -35.73 10.62
N LEU A 212 10.70 -35.43 9.52
CA LEU A 212 11.34 -36.42 8.64
C LEU A 212 12.86 -36.42 8.68
N GLY A 213 13.50 -35.53 9.44
CA GLY A 213 14.96 -35.52 9.57
C GLY A 213 15.56 -34.12 9.55
N ASP A 214 16.63 -33.95 8.79
CA ASP A 214 17.68 -32.97 9.06
C ASP A 214 17.30 -31.49 9.09
N THR A 215 18.20 -30.74 9.72
CA THR A 215 18.17 -29.29 9.79
C THR A 215 18.53 -28.67 8.43
N VAL A 216 17.62 -27.89 7.86
CA VAL A 216 17.81 -27.06 6.68
C VAL A 216 17.95 -25.59 7.08
N ALA A 217 18.90 -24.90 6.46
CA ALA A 217 19.04 -23.46 6.59
C ALA A 217 18.02 -22.76 5.67
N VAL A 218 17.17 -21.92 6.23
CA VAL A 218 16.20 -21.11 5.48
C VAL A 218 16.65 -19.66 5.54
N GLN A 219 17.01 -19.09 4.39
CA GLN A 219 17.41 -17.70 4.30
C GLN A 219 16.19 -16.78 4.21
N SER A 220 16.21 -15.70 4.98
CA SER A 220 15.16 -14.67 4.99
C SER A 220 15.77 -13.28 5.13
N MET A 221 14.95 -12.23 5.02
CA MET A 221 15.37 -10.86 5.32
C MET A 221 15.77 -10.65 6.80
N PHE A 222 15.35 -11.54 7.70
CA PHE A 222 15.69 -11.52 9.12
C PHE A 222 16.96 -12.33 9.46
N GLY A 223 17.60 -12.92 8.44
CA GLY A 223 18.76 -13.79 8.59
C GLY A 223 18.46 -15.25 8.26
N ILE A 224 19.31 -16.16 8.73
CA ILE A 224 19.19 -17.60 8.49
C ILE A 224 18.40 -18.23 9.64
N SER A 225 17.21 -18.75 9.34
CA SER A 225 16.46 -19.65 10.22
C SER A 225 16.94 -21.09 10.05
N GLN A 226 16.81 -21.88 11.11
CA GLN A 226 17.06 -23.32 11.10
C GLN A 226 15.71 -24.02 11.11
N ALA A 227 15.45 -24.88 10.14
CA ALA A 227 14.19 -25.62 10.02
C ALA A 227 14.45 -27.10 9.83
N THR A 228 13.42 -27.93 9.90
CA THR A 228 13.43 -29.34 9.52
C THR A 228 12.34 -29.60 8.48
N THR A 229 12.43 -30.72 7.77
CA THR A 229 11.37 -31.18 6.88
C THR A 229 10.25 -31.87 7.68
N GLY A 230 9.03 -31.39 7.53
CA GLY A 230 7.81 -32.02 8.07
C GLY A 230 6.96 -32.65 6.97
N LEU A 231 6.16 -33.64 7.34
CA LEU A 231 5.10 -34.21 6.51
C LEU A 231 3.75 -34.00 7.18
N VAL A 232 2.84 -33.38 6.44
CA VAL A 232 1.44 -33.23 6.82
C VAL A 232 0.59 -34.18 5.96
N LYS A 233 -0.38 -34.85 6.58
CA LYS A 233 -1.26 -35.80 5.85
C LYS A 233 -2.26 -35.05 4.98
N THR A 234 -2.79 -33.95 5.49
CA THR A 234 -3.76 -33.08 4.83
C THR A 234 -3.48 -31.62 5.17
N LEU A 235 -3.29 -30.80 4.14
CA LEU A 235 -3.32 -29.34 4.21
C LEU A 235 -4.52 -28.87 3.38
N ARG A 236 -5.50 -28.24 4.00
CA ARG A 236 -6.69 -27.72 3.33
C ARG A 236 -6.70 -26.19 3.31
N VAL A 237 -6.94 -25.63 2.14
CA VAL A 237 -7.07 -24.19 1.87
C VAL A 237 -8.39 -23.98 1.12
N GLY A 238 -9.38 -23.36 1.79
CA GLY A 238 -10.74 -23.33 1.28
C GLY A 238 -11.29 -24.74 1.03
N ASP A 239 -11.70 -25.02 -0.21
CA ASP A 239 -12.20 -26.35 -0.62
C ASP A 239 -11.14 -27.24 -1.29
N ILE A 240 -9.89 -26.77 -1.35
CA ILE A 240 -8.77 -27.51 -1.92
C ILE A 240 -8.08 -28.28 -0.80
N THR A 241 -7.91 -29.59 -0.97
CA THR A 241 -7.15 -30.43 -0.02
C THR A 241 -5.91 -30.99 -0.69
N PHE A 242 -4.75 -30.66 -0.13
CA PHE A 242 -3.45 -31.20 -0.50
C PHE A 242 -3.12 -32.35 0.45
N TYR A 243 -2.81 -33.52 -0.10
CA TYR A 243 -2.48 -34.71 0.68
C TYR A 243 -1.00 -35.03 0.61
N ASN A 244 -0.46 -35.53 1.72
CA ASN A 244 0.93 -35.93 1.87
C ASN A 244 1.89 -34.79 1.52
N THR A 245 1.66 -33.61 2.09
CA THR A 245 2.41 -32.40 1.73
C THR A 245 3.67 -32.29 2.58
N VAL A 246 4.81 -32.06 1.91
CA VAL A 246 6.08 -31.77 2.58
C VAL A 246 6.17 -30.27 2.87
N VAL A 247 6.38 -29.94 4.14
CA VAL A 247 6.49 -28.57 4.68
C VAL A 247 7.84 -28.37 5.38
N HIS A 248 8.19 -27.12 5.66
CA HIS A 248 9.26 -26.82 6.62
C HIS A 248 8.67 -26.57 8.00
N VAL A 249 9.43 -26.89 9.05
CA VAL A 249 9.07 -26.63 10.44
C VAL A 249 10.25 -25.93 11.10
N SER A 250 10.04 -24.73 11.65
CA SER A 250 11.15 -23.97 12.25
C SER A 250 11.63 -24.69 13.50
N LEU A 251 12.93 -24.67 13.75
CA LEU A 251 13.54 -25.17 14.98
C LEU A 251 13.79 -24.05 15.99
N LEU A 252 13.53 -22.81 15.61
CA LEU A 252 13.66 -21.64 16.47
C LEU A 252 12.30 -21.31 17.10
N GLU A 253 12.27 -21.20 18.43
CA GLU A 253 11.11 -20.65 19.15
C GLU A 253 11.00 -19.15 18.85
N ASN A 254 9.80 -18.66 18.56
CA ASN A 254 9.52 -17.25 18.21
C ASN A 254 10.36 -16.72 17.03
N ASP A 255 10.49 -17.53 15.98
CA ASP A 255 11.22 -17.16 14.77
C ASP A 255 10.60 -15.90 14.11
N PRO A 256 11.36 -14.80 13.91
CA PRO A 256 10.82 -13.52 13.45
C PRO A 256 10.20 -13.60 12.05
N ILE A 257 10.54 -14.61 11.24
CA ILE A 257 9.95 -14.81 9.92
C ILE A 257 8.42 -14.93 9.97
N PHE A 258 7.86 -15.42 11.09
CA PHE A 258 6.41 -15.61 11.23
C PHE A 258 5.69 -14.35 11.72
N SER A 259 6.40 -13.30 12.13
CA SER A 259 5.77 -12.07 12.64
C SER A 259 4.68 -12.29 13.71
N GLY A 260 4.82 -13.34 14.53
CA GLY A 260 3.83 -13.72 15.56
C GLY A 260 2.72 -14.67 15.09
N HIS A 261 2.74 -15.15 13.85
CA HIS A 261 1.77 -16.10 13.30
C HIS A 261 2.23 -17.56 13.39
N ASP A 262 1.30 -18.50 13.21
CA ASP A 262 1.57 -19.94 13.34
C ASP A 262 2.25 -20.56 12.11
N ALA A 263 2.00 -19.99 10.92
CA ALA A 263 2.42 -20.57 9.66
C ALA A 263 2.50 -19.56 8.51
N ILE A 264 3.25 -19.94 7.48
CA ILE A 264 3.35 -19.30 6.17
C ILE A 264 2.95 -20.33 5.12
N LEU A 265 1.95 -20.02 4.30
CA LEU A 265 1.58 -20.76 3.09
C LEU A 265 2.37 -20.18 1.91
N GLY A 266 3.35 -20.94 1.43
CA GLY A 266 4.18 -20.57 0.28
C GLY A 266 3.58 -20.99 -1.06
N VAL A 267 4.33 -20.78 -2.13
CA VAL A 267 3.85 -21.01 -3.51
C VAL A 267 3.90 -22.46 -3.97
N LYS A 268 4.66 -23.34 -3.30
CA LYS A 268 4.89 -24.73 -3.73
C LYS A 268 3.59 -25.48 -4.03
N GLU A 269 2.64 -25.46 -3.10
CA GLU A 269 1.37 -26.20 -3.26
C GLU A 269 0.51 -25.59 -4.38
N LEU A 270 0.61 -24.28 -4.58
CA LEU A 270 -0.15 -23.52 -5.59
C LEU A 270 0.36 -23.74 -7.02
N ARG A 271 1.59 -24.23 -7.21
CA ARG A 271 2.14 -24.57 -8.54
C ARG A 271 1.28 -25.56 -9.34
N ASN A 272 0.41 -26.31 -8.66
CA ASN A 272 -0.46 -27.33 -9.24
C ASN A 272 -1.85 -26.80 -9.60
N VAL A 273 -2.16 -25.53 -9.31
CA VAL A 273 -3.40 -24.87 -9.75
C VAL A 273 -3.17 -24.14 -11.08
N SER A 274 -4.24 -23.75 -11.78
CA SER A 274 -4.11 -22.98 -13.02
C SER A 274 -3.80 -21.53 -12.72
N THR A 275 -4.66 -20.87 -11.93
CA THR A 275 -4.49 -19.46 -11.59
C THR A 275 -4.73 -19.19 -10.12
N VAL A 276 -4.01 -18.19 -9.59
CA VAL A 276 -4.33 -17.52 -8.32
C VAL A 276 -4.61 -16.05 -8.61
N GLY A 277 -5.87 -15.65 -8.47
CA GLY A 277 -6.34 -14.28 -8.57
C GLY A 277 -6.40 -13.61 -7.21
N PHE A 278 -5.95 -12.37 -7.14
CA PHE A 278 -6.02 -11.49 -5.98
C PHE A 278 -7.14 -10.49 -6.19
N GLU A 279 -8.08 -10.45 -5.26
CA GLU A 279 -9.09 -9.41 -5.13
C GLU A 279 -9.09 -8.91 -3.68
N LEU A 280 -9.63 -7.72 -3.43
CA LEU A 280 -9.65 -7.16 -2.09
C LEU A 280 -10.44 -8.07 -1.13
N GLY A 281 -9.74 -8.67 -0.16
CA GLY A 281 -10.32 -9.55 0.85
C GLY A 281 -10.55 -11.00 0.40
N ALA A 282 -10.13 -11.39 -0.81
CA ALA A 282 -10.19 -12.79 -1.22
C ALA A 282 -9.11 -13.21 -2.24
N LEU A 283 -8.81 -14.51 -2.25
CA LEU A 283 -8.06 -15.18 -3.30
C LEU A 283 -9.01 -16.06 -4.13
N ARG A 284 -8.94 -15.95 -5.46
CA ARG A 284 -9.65 -16.83 -6.39
C ARG A 284 -8.69 -17.84 -6.99
N ILE A 285 -8.84 -19.10 -6.62
CA ILE A 285 -7.98 -20.19 -7.08
C ILE A 285 -8.75 -21.00 -8.11
N LYS A 286 -8.16 -21.25 -9.29
CA LYS A 286 -8.79 -22.04 -10.36
C LYS A 286 -8.06 -23.34 -10.63
N LYS A 287 -8.82 -24.39 -10.89
CA LYS A 287 -8.30 -25.70 -11.27
C LYS A 287 -7.89 -25.69 -12.74
N GLY A 288 -6.72 -26.25 -13.04
CA GLY A 288 -6.31 -26.48 -14.43
C GLY A 288 -7.07 -27.64 -15.07
N GLU A 289 -7.59 -27.42 -16.28
CA GLU A 289 -8.22 -28.46 -17.09
C GLU A 289 -7.25 -29.01 -18.15
N ARG A 290 -6.40 -28.14 -18.73
CA ARG A 290 -5.38 -28.49 -19.73
C ARG A 290 -4.22 -27.50 -19.69
N LYS A 291 -2.99 -28.02 -19.84
CA LYS A 291 -1.81 -27.17 -20.01
C LYS A 291 -1.96 -26.29 -21.25
N GLU A 292 -1.89 -24.99 -21.06
CA GLU A 292 -1.90 -24.02 -22.13
C GLU A 292 -0.49 -23.74 -22.68
N MET A 293 -0.43 -23.04 -23.80
CA MET A 293 0.83 -22.60 -24.40
C MET A 293 1.49 -21.54 -23.51
N LEU A 294 2.80 -21.69 -23.26
CA LEU A 294 3.58 -20.74 -22.47
C LEU A 294 3.59 -19.35 -23.11
N ASN A 295 3.43 -18.32 -22.28
CA ASN A 295 3.55 -16.91 -22.64
C ASN A 295 4.12 -16.13 -21.44
N PRO A 296 5.39 -16.40 -21.08
CA PRO A 296 5.91 -16.05 -19.77
C PRO A 296 6.24 -14.57 -19.64
N ASN A 297 5.92 -13.99 -18.49
CA ASN A 297 6.54 -12.75 -17.99
C ASN A 297 7.01 -12.89 -16.53
N PHE A 298 6.74 -14.02 -15.89
CA PHE A 298 7.37 -14.40 -14.64
C PHE A 298 7.96 -15.81 -14.73
N SER A 299 8.89 -16.13 -13.83
CA SER A 299 9.44 -17.47 -13.68
C SER A 299 9.70 -17.81 -12.22
N PHE A 300 9.98 -19.08 -11.95
CA PHE A 300 10.56 -19.49 -10.69
C PHE A 300 12.08 -19.32 -10.69
N SER A 301 12.68 -19.04 -9.53
CA SER A 301 14.12 -19.18 -9.30
C SER A 301 14.49 -20.64 -8.95
N GLU A 302 15.79 -20.89 -8.82
CA GLU A 302 16.37 -22.15 -8.30
C GLU A 302 15.91 -22.43 -6.86
N SER A 303 15.73 -21.38 -6.05
CA SER A 303 15.17 -21.47 -4.69
C SER A 303 13.65 -21.67 -4.67
N GLY A 304 12.99 -21.58 -5.82
CA GLY A 304 11.55 -21.77 -5.96
C GLY A 304 10.70 -20.51 -5.74
N GLN A 305 11.30 -19.33 -5.72
CA GLN A 305 10.61 -18.04 -5.55
C GLN A 305 10.09 -17.50 -6.88
N LEU A 306 9.05 -16.67 -6.87
CA LEU A 306 8.44 -16.10 -8.07
C LEU A 306 9.04 -14.74 -8.44
N PHE A 307 9.57 -14.63 -9.65
CA PHE A 307 10.11 -13.37 -10.17
C PHE A 307 9.35 -12.92 -11.41
N LEU A 308 8.81 -11.70 -11.38
CA LEU A 308 8.40 -10.97 -12.57
C LEU A 308 9.66 -10.45 -13.27
N LEU A 309 9.85 -10.84 -14.52
CA LEU A 309 11.10 -10.66 -15.25
C LEU A 309 11.01 -9.42 -16.12
N SER A 310 11.98 -8.52 -16.09
CA SER A 310 12.07 -7.38 -17.01
C SER A 310 13.51 -7.25 -17.52
N PRO A 311 13.73 -6.74 -18.75
CA PRO A 311 15.08 -6.60 -19.32
C PRO A 311 16.06 -5.83 -18.41
N GLU A 312 15.56 -4.89 -17.62
CA GLU A 312 16.38 -4.06 -16.74
C GLU A 312 16.56 -4.65 -15.35
N ARG A 313 15.57 -5.42 -14.86
CA ARG A 313 15.48 -5.84 -13.47
C ARG A 313 14.48 -6.97 -13.26
N ASN A 314 14.81 -7.90 -12.36
CA ASN A 314 13.88 -8.93 -11.90
C ASN A 314 13.22 -8.51 -10.58
N TYR A 315 11.93 -8.76 -10.46
CA TYR A 315 11.13 -8.35 -9.31
C TYR A 315 10.57 -9.57 -8.59
N LEU A 316 11.02 -9.84 -7.37
CA LEU A 316 10.43 -10.85 -6.50
C LEU A 316 8.98 -10.43 -6.21
N LEU A 317 8.04 -11.32 -6.51
CA LEU A 317 6.62 -11.15 -6.20
C LEU A 317 6.37 -11.64 -4.78
N ASP A 318 6.13 -10.74 -3.84
CA ASP A 318 6.17 -11.04 -2.41
C ASP A 318 4.97 -10.42 -1.65
N THR A 319 3.90 -11.19 -1.48
CA THR A 319 2.77 -10.78 -0.63
C THR A 319 3.11 -10.75 0.86
N GLY A 320 4.20 -11.40 1.29
CA GLY A 320 4.78 -11.31 2.63
C GLY A 320 5.57 -10.02 2.87
N GLY A 321 5.84 -9.22 1.83
CA GLY A 321 6.49 -7.93 1.95
C GLY A 321 5.53 -6.80 2.31
N GLN A 322 5.73 -6.13 3.45
CA GLN A 322 4.91 -4.96 3.84
C GLN A 322 5.02 -3.78 2.86
N SER A 323 6.09 -3.71 2.09
CA SER A 323 6.38 -2.62 1.15
C SER A 323 7.18 -3.17 -0.04
N SER A 324 7.18 -2.44 -1.14
CA SER A 324 8.09 -2.73 -2.25
C SER A 324 9.46 -2.14 -1.96
N PHE A 325 10.52 -2.92 -2.21
CA PHE A 325 11.90 -2.55 -1.93
C PHE A 325 12.76 -2.59 -3.19
N SER A 326 13.63 -1.60 -3.34
CA SER A 326 14.56 -1.53 -4.45
C SER A 326 15.96 -1.17 -3.98
N ASN A 327 16.95 -1.85 -4.55
CA ASN A 327 18.33 -1.39 -4.51
C ASN A 327 18.57 -0.37 -5.64
N THR A 328 19.23 0.74 -5.32
CA THR A 328 19.44 1.84 -6.27
C THR A 328 20.71 2.62 -5.95
N THR A 329 21.25 3.32 -6.95
CA THR A 329 22.30 4.32 -6.76
C THR A 329 21.73 5.71 -6.42
N ASP A 330 20.40 5.83 -6.37
CA ASP A 330 19.69 7.05 -5.99
C ASP A 330 19.67 7.18 -4.46
N PRO A 331 20.19 8.28 -3.87
CA PRO A 331 20.16 8.48 -2.43
C PRO A 331 18.76 8.78 -1.87
N ALA A 332 17.76 9.04 -2.74
CA ALA A 332 16.40 9.29 -2.29
C ALA A 332 15.83 8.05 -1.57
N PRO A 333 15.28 8.20 -0.33
CA PRO A 333 14.80 7.07 0.47
C PRO A 333 13.58 6.38 -0.13
N THR A 334 12.84 7.09 -0.98
CA THR A 334 11.70 6.55 -1.72
C THR A 334 11.71 7.03 -3.17
N LYS A 335 11.15 6.23 -4.07
CA LYS A 335 11.01 6.59 -5.48
C LYS A 335 9.85 5.85 -6.12
N VAL A 336 9.16 6.51 -7.05
CA VAL A 336 8.21 5.86 -7.95
C VAL A 336 8.96 5.41 -9.20
N MET A 337 8.85 4.13 -9.54
CA MET A 337 9.43 3.55 -10.75
C MET A 337 8.36 2.82 -11.55
N GLU A 338 8.54 2.79 -12.86
CA GLU A 338 7.67 2.08 -13.79
C GLU A 338 8.02 0.58 -13.74
N VAL A 339 7.01 -0.27 -13.53
CA VAL A 339 7.09 -1.72 -13.65
C VAL A 339 5.93 -2.21 -14.53
N TYR A 340 6.19 -2.63 -15.77
CA TYR A 340 5.19 -3.23 -16.66
C TYR A 340 3.95 -2.37 -17.00
N GLY A 341 4.15 -1.07 -17.19
CA GLY A 341 3.14 -0.03 -17.34
C GLY A 341 2.59 0.53 -16.02
N TYR A 342 3.10 0.09 -14.86
CA TYR A 342 2.54 0.43 -13.55
C TYR A 342 3.48 1.30 -12.73
N PRO A 343 3.05 2.48 -12.23
CA PRO A 343 3.86 3.31 -11.35
C PRO A 343 3.88 2.74 -9.93
N VAL A 344 4.99 2.13 -9.51
CA VAL A 344 5.14 1.49 -8.21
C VAL A 344 6.02 2.32 -7.29
N HIS A 345 5.57 2.54 -6.05
CA HIS A 345 6.37 3.20 -5.01
C HIS A 345 7.31 2.20 -4.33
N PHE A 346 8.59 2.52 -4.30
CA PHE A 346 9.64 1.72 -3.68
C PHE A 346 10.28 2.45 -2.50
N GLN A 347 10.56 1.69 -1.44
CA GLN A 347 11.55 2.06 -0.43
C GLN A 347 12.94 1.67 -0.95
N ASN A 348 13.86 2.63 -0.95
CA ASN A 348 15.16 2.49 -1.58
C ASN A 348 16.24 2.17 -0.57
N THR A 349 17.11 1.24 -0.94
CA THR A 349 18.40 1.02 -0.29
C THR A 349 19.52 1.42 -1.24
N TYR A 350 20.39 2.33 -0.80
CA TYR A 350 21.54 2.76 -1.59
C TYR A 350 22.56 1.62 -1.74
N THR A 351 22.93 1.30 -2.97
CA THR A 351 24.03 0.36 -3.27
C THR A 351 24.64 0.65 -4.64
N GLU A 352 25.95 0.39 -4.76
CA GLU A 352 26.69 0.45 -6.03
C GLU A 352 26.98 -0.94 -6.59
N ASN A 353 26.57 -2.01 -5.89
CA ASN A 353 26.79 -3.38 -6.35
C ASN A 353 25.91 -3.68 -7.59
N PRO A 354 26.50 -3.94 -8.78
CA PRO A 354 25.75 -4.18 -10.01
C PRO A 354 24.74 -5.32 -9.89
N ASP A 355 25.07 -6.39 -9.17
CA ASP A 355 24.19 -7.55 -9.03
C ASP A 355 22.96 -7.21 -8.19
N SER A 356 23.14 -6.45 -7.11
CA SER A 356 22.03 -6.00 -6.26
C SER A 356 21.08 -5.05 -6.98
N LEU A 357 21.56 -4.30 -7.97
CA LEU A 357 20.75 -3.38 -8.78
C LEU A 357 19.81 -4.09 -9.76
N ARG A 358 20.07 -5.37 -10.07
CA ARG A 358 19.28 -6.21 -10.98
C ARG A 358 18.08 -6.89 -10.32
N SER A 359 17.89 -6.71 -9.02
CA SER A 359 16.77 -7.31 -8.27
C SER A 359 16.03 -6.28 -7.43
N ALA A 360 14.71 -6.37 -7.39
CA ALA A 360 13.84 -5.66 -6.46
C ALA A 360 12.73 -6.59 -5.94
N LEU A 361 11.95 -6.10 -4.97
CA LEU A 361 10.83 -6.81 -4.36
C LEU A 361 9.57 -5.98 -4.54
N LEU A 362 8.49 -6.62 -5.00
CA LEU A 362 7.15 -6.06 -5.09
C LEU A 362 6.30 -6.61 -3.94
N GLY A 363 6.05 -5.75 -2.96
CA GLY A 363 5.34 -6.11 -1.73
C GLY A 363 3.82 -6.17 -1.91
N LEU A 364 3.10 -6.47 -0.83
CA LEU A 364 1.63 -6.46 -0.79
C LEU A 364 0.98 -5.19 -1.38
N PRO A 365 1.52 -3.96 -1.19
CA PRO A 365 0.95 -2.75 -1.82
C PRO A 365 0.92 -2.80 -3.35
N PHE A 366 1.81 -3.55 -4.01
CA PHE A 366 1.77 -3.73 -5.47
C PHE A 366 0.52 -4.53 -5.87
N PHE A 367 0.24 -5.65 -5.21
CA PHE A 367 -0.95 -6.46 -5.46
C PHE A 367 -2.24 -5.69 -5.14
N GLN A 368 -2.25 -4.94 -4.03
CA GLN A 368 -3.39 -4.13 -3.62
C GLN A 368 -3.61 -2.88 -4.47
N GLY A 369 -2.66 -2.51 -5.33
CA GLY A 369 -2.83 -1.43 -6.30
C GLY A 369 -3.82 -1.78 -7.42
N PHE A 370 -3.96 -3.06 -7.73
CA PHE A 370 -4.92 -3.55 -8.72
C PHE A 370 -6.35 -3.64 -8.16
N GLU A 371 -7.34 -3.58 -9.04
CA GLU A 371 -8.69 -4.05 -8.69
C GLU A 371 -8.73 -5.57 -8.62
N THR A 372 -8.14 -6.21 -9.63
CA THR A 372 -7.81 -7.63 -9.63
C THR A 372 -6.46 -7.86 -10.30
N CYS A 373 -5.67 -8.82 -9.80
CA CYS A 373 -4.50 -9.32 -10.51
C CYS A 373 -4.41 -10.84 -10.42
N VAL A 374 -3.72 -11.47 -11.36
CA VAL A 374 -3.72 -12.92 -11.55
C VAL A 374 -2.29 -13.42 -11.78
N LEU A 375 -1.92 -14.46 -11.04
CA LEU A 375 -0.81 -15.35 -11.35
C LEU A 375 -1.35 -16.54 -12.12
N ASP A 376 -1.04 -16.61 -13.41
CA ASP A 376 -1.35 -17.75 -14.27
C ASP A 376 -0.15 -18.69 -14.35
N PHE A 377 -0.22 -19.81 -13.65
CA PHE A 377 0.83 -20.83 -13.60
C PHE A 377 0.84 -21.75 -14.83
N GLU A 378 -0.24 -21.76 -15.62
CA GLU A 378 -0.27 -22.49 -16.89
C GLU A 378 0.50 -21.71 -17.96
N ARG A 379 0.29 -20.40 -18.09
CA ARG A 379 1.01 -19.56 -19.06
C ARG A 379 2.32 -18.97 -18.53
N MET A 380 2.54 -19.02 -17.21
CA MET A 380 3.61 -18.31 -16.49
C MET A 380 3.50 -16.79 -16.64
N ARG A 381 2.26 -16.28 -16.54
CA ARG A 381 1.92 -14.89 -16.83
C ARG A 381 1.24 -14.18 -15.65
N PHE A 382 1.78 -13.04 -15.28
CA PHE A 382 1.18 -12.07 -14.38
C PHE A 382 0.41 -11.04 -15.20
N SER A 383 -0.81 -10.72 -14.76
CA SER A 383 -1.62 -9.65 -15.34
C SER A 383 -2.50 -9.01 -14.27
N GLY A 384 -2.80 -7.72 -14.41
CA GLY A 384 -3.75 -7.05 -13.53
C GLY A 384 -4.53 -5.94 -14.21
N GLU A 385 -5.66 -5.58 -13.61
CA GLU A 385 -6.62 -4.62 -14.12
C GLU A 385 -6.71 -3.39 -13.20
N ASN A 386 -6.91 -2.21 -13.82
CA ASN A 386 -7.18 -0.95 -13.13
C ASN A 386 -6.20 -0.59 -12.00
N TYR A 387 -4.90 -0.80 -12.24
CA TYR A 387 -3.85 -0.43 -11.29
C TYR A 387 -3.93 1.05 -10.91
N ARG A 388 -3.90 1.33 -9.61
CA ARG A 388 -3.77 2.67 -9.06
C ARG A 388 -2.69 2.68 -7.99
N LEU A 389 -1.78 3.64 -8.07
CA LEU A 389 -0.81 3.87 -7.03
C LEU A 389 -1.51 4.49 -5.82
N ARG A 390 -1.70 3.68 -4.77
CA ARG A 390 -2.35 4.11 -3.52
C ARG A 390 -1.30 4.25 -2.44
N GLY A 391 -1.35 5.36 -1.70
CA GLY A 391 -0.54 5.56 -0.50
C GLY A 391 -1.17 4.88 0.70
N SER A 392 -0.38 4.65 1.74
CA SER A 392 -0.92 4.35 3.06
C SER A 392 -1.57 5.59 3.68
N TYR A 393 -2.40 5.42 4.72
CA TYR A 393 -2.99 6.57 5.42
C TYR A 393 -1.91 7.52 5.96
N SER A 394 -0.76 6.99 6.41
CA SER A 394 0.35 7.78 6.92
C SER A 394 1.04 8.55 5.81
N ASP A 395 1.16 7.99 4.60
CA ASP A 395 1.71 8.71 3.45
C ASP A 395 0.86 9.94 3.10
N TYR A 396 -0.48 9.79 3.06
CA TYR A 396 -1.37 10.91 2.79
C TYR A 396 -1.32 11.99 3.88
N ILE A 397 -1.29 11.59 5.17
CA ILE A 397 -1.21 12.53 6.30
C ILE A 397 0.14 13.25 6.32
N ASN A 398 1.25 12.53 6.23
CA ASN A 398 2.60 13.09 6.34
C ASN A 398 2.97 13.98 5.16
N SER A 399 2.45 13.67 3.97
CA SER A 399 2.62 14.52 2.78
C SER A 399 1.65 15.70 2.73
N ASN A 400 0.70 15.78 3.66
CA ASN A 400 -0.42 16.74 3.64
C ASN A 400 -1.29 16.63 2.36
N ASN A 401 -1.36 15.45 1.75
CA ASN A 401 -2.24 15.17 0.61
C ASN A 401 -3.66 14.83 1.08
N MET A 402 -4.37 15.86 1.55
CA MET A 402 -5.71 15.71 2.13
C MET A 402 -6.79 15.37 1.08
N LEU A 403 -6.59 15.79 -0.18
CA LEU A 403 -7.49 15.42 -1.29
C LEU A 403 -7.35 13.93 -1.61
N GLY A 404 -6.13 13.40 -1.65
CA GLY A 404 -5.87 11.97 -1.81
C GLY A 404 -6.47 11.15 -0.67
N LEU A 405 -6.32 11.61 0.59
CA LEU A 405 -6.91 10.96 1.75
C LEU A 405 -8.44 10.82 1.64
N ASP A 406 -9.16 11.89 1.29
CA ASP A 406 -10.62 11.84 1.11
C ASP A 406 -11.02 10.99 -0.11
N THR A 407 -10.24 11.05 -1.20
CA THR A 407 -10.49 10.26 -2.42
C THR A 407 -10.44 8.76 -2.13
N TRP A 408 -9.53 8.33 -1.25
CA TRP A 408 -9.27 6.92 -0.97
C TRP A 408 -9.87 6.40 0.32
N ILE A 409 -10.78 7.15 0.96
CA ILE A 409 -11.32 6.80 2.28
C ILE A 409 -11.92 5.38 2.32
N GLU A 410 -12.72 5.00 1.32
CA GLU A 410 -13.34 3.67 1.27
C GLU A 410 -12.31 2.53 1.12
N TRP A 411 -11.19 2.80 0.44
CA TRP A 411 -10.11 1.84 0.30
C TRP A 411 -9.32 1.74 1.61
N LEU A 412 -8.94 2.88 2.19
CA LEU A 412 -8.22 2.97 3.46
C LEU A 412 -9.01 2.29 4.60
N ASP A 413 -10.34 2.43 4.61
CA ASP A 413 -11.22 1.75 5.56
C ASP A 413 -11.12 0.21 5.48
N LYS A 414 -10.83 -0.33 4.30
CA LYS A 414 -10.71 -1.78 4.13
C LYS A 414 -9.28 -2.24 4.39
N THR A 415 -8.27 -1.48 3.98
CA THR A 415 -6.86 -1.93 3.95
C THR A 415 -6.01 -1.48 5.13
N THR A 416 -6.58 -0.68 6.03
CA THR A 416 -5.90 -0.18 7.23
C THR A 416 -6.42 -0.87 8.49
N ASP A 417 -5.58 -0.95 9.52
CA ASP A 417 -6.00 -1.36 10.85
C ASP A 417 -6.99 -0.36 11.49
N GLU A 418 -7.55 -0.72 12.64
CA GLU A 418 -8.55 0.12 13.31
C GLU A 418 -8.00 1.48 13.75
N MET A 419 -6.77 1.51 14.25
CA MET A 419 -6.13 2.76 14.66
C MET A 419 -5.97 3.71 13.48
N GLY A 420 -5.44 3.24 12.35
CA GLY A 420 -5.27 4.05 11.15
C GLY A 420 -6.60 4.47 10.52
N ARG A 421 -7.67 3.63 10.60
CA ARG A 421 -9.03 4.05 10.24
C ARG A 421 -9.50 5.24 11.06
N TRP A 422 -9.41 5.16 12.39
CA TRP A 422 -9.83 6.26 13.26
C TRP A 422 -8.99 7.51 13.03
N LEU A 423 -7.69 7.36 12.77
CA LEU A 423 -6.83 8.48 12.40
C LEU A 423 -7.32 9.14 11.11
N THR A 424 -7.57 8.34 10.06
CA THR A 424 -8.05 8.82 8.76
C THR A 424 -9.39 9.55 8.88
N HIS A 425 -10.35 8.98 9.62
CA HIS A 425 -11.65 9.62 9.85
C HIS A 425 -11.57 10.88 10.71
N SER A 426 -10.61 10.98 11.63
CA SER A 426 -10.39 12.21 12.40
C SER A 426 -9.94 13.38 11.51
N TYR A 427 -9.02 13.13 10.57
CA TYR A 427 -8.61 14.13 9.58
C TYR A 427 -9.74 14.45 8.61
N ARG A 428 -10.47 13.44 8.14
CA ARG A 428 -11.61 13.63 7.24
C ARG A 428 -12.71 14.47 7.87
N GLY A 429 -13.02 14.26 9.16
CA GLY A 429 -13.99 15.08 9.88
C GLY A 429 -13.64 16.58 9.83
N LEU A 430 -12.38 16.92 10.11
CA LEU A 430 -11.86 18.28 9.99
C LEU A 430 -12.04 18.85 8.57
N LEU A 431 -11.69 18.08 7.54
CA LEU A 431 -11.82 18.48 6.14
C LEU A 431 -13.27 18.60 5.68
N LYS A 432 -14.19 17.87 6.30
CA LYS A 432 -15.62 17.87 5.99
C LYS A 432 -16.42 18.80 6.91
N ASN A 433 -15.76 19.67 7.67
CA ASN A 433 -16.41 20.59 8.62
C ASN A 433 -17.26 19.84 9.68
N ASP A 434 -16.97 18.55 9.92
CA ASP A 434 -17.60 17.67 10.91
C ASP A 434 -16.67 17.48 12.12
N TYR A 435 -16.71 18.49 12.99
CA TYR A 435 -15.89 18.51 14.20
C TYR A 435 -16.37 17.50 15.25
N ASN A 436 -17.65 17.11 15.24
CA ASN A 436 -18.16 16.08 16.12
C ASN A 436 -17.55 14.71 15.80
N ALA A 437 -17.49 14.34 14.50
CA ALA A 437 -16.79 13.14 14.08
C ALA A 437 -15.30 13.20 14.45
N THR A 438 -14.64 14.34 14.25
CA THR A 438 -13.24 14.53 14.65
C THR A 438 -13.03 14.26 16.14
N ILE A 439 -13.88 14.82 17.00
CA ILE A 439 -13.81 14.62 18.45
C ILE A 439 -14.07 13.14 18.81
N LEU A 440 -15.09 12.52 18.21
CA LEU A 440 -15.43 11.11 18.43
C LEU A 440 -14.24 10.17 18.15
N TYR A 441 -13.60 10.33 16.98
CA TYR A 441 -12.48 9.47 16.61
C TYR A 441 -11.20 9.78 17.40
N THR A 442 -10.92 11.05 17.70
CA THR A 442 -9.78 11.41 18.55
C THR A 442 -9.97 10.93 19.99
N ASP A 443 -11.18 10.98 20.55
CA ASP A 443 -11.49 10.38 21.85
C ASP A 443 -11.27 8.86 21.84
N SER A 444 -11.73 8.17 20.79
CA SER A 444 -11.54 6.73 20.63
C SER A 444 -10.05 6.35 20.58
N LEU A 445 -9.26 7.11 19.81
CA LEU A 445 -7.81 6.95 19.70
C LEU A 445 -7.10 7.17 21.04
N LEU A 446 -7.42 8.26 21.74
CA LEU A 446 -6.79 8.60 23.02
C LEU A 446 -7.19 7.63 24.14
N ASN A 447 -8.35 7.00 24.06
CA ASN A 447 -8.81 6.03 25.05
C ASN A 447 -8.23 4.62 24.82
N LYS A 448 -8.15 4.17 23.56
CA LYS A 448 -7.76 2.78 23.24
C LYS A 448 -6.30 2.63 22.83
N TYR A 449 -5.74 3.61 22.12
CA TYR A 449 -4.45 3.49 21.42
C TYR A 449 -3.39 4.50 21.90
N GLN A 450 -3.55 5.05 23.10
CA GLN A 450 -2.66 6.10 23.60
C GLN A 450 -1.18 5.66 23.64
N GLN A 451 -0.92 4.39 23.97
CA GLN A 451 0.45 3.87 24.08
C GLN A 451 1.05 3.62 22.70
N GLU A 452 0.26 3.07 21.79
CA GLU A 452 0.62 2.72 20.41
C GLU A 452 0.89 3.96 19.56
N LEU A 453 0.18 5.05 19.83
CA LEU A 453 0.42 6.34 19.18
C LEU A 453 1.81 6.92 19.49
N GLY A 454 2.40 6.59 20.64
CA GLY A 454 3.69 7.13 21.06
C GLY A 454 3.74 8.66 20.97
N GLY A 455 4.73 9.22 20.27
CA GLY A 455 4.85 10.67 20.04
C GLY A 455 3.68 11.27 19.24
N SER A 456 2.97 10.46 18.45
CA SER A 456 1.83 10.92 17.64
C SER A 456 0.61 11.28 18.47
N VAL A 457 0.59 10.96 19.77
CA VAL A 457 -0.48 11.38 20.69
C VAL A 457 -0.68 12.90 20.70
N PHE A 458 0.39 13.68 20.54
CA PHE A 458 0.32 15.12 20.50
C PHE A 458 -0.33 15.66 19.22
N PHE A 459 -0.19 14.95 18.09
CA PHE A 459 -0.93 15.28 16.87
C PHE A 459 -2.43 15.04 17.08
N VAL A 460 -2.82 13.88 17.64
CA VAL A 460 -4.22 13.56 17.92
C VAL A 460 -4.85 14.58 18.90
N LEU A 461 -4.12 14.97 19.95
CA LEU A 461 -4.55 16.02 20.87
C LEU A 461 -4.73 17.38 20.17
N ASN A 462 -3.81 17.73 19.26
CA ASN A 462 -3.91 18.97 18.50
C ASN A 462 -5.13 18.97 17.54
N LEU A 463 -5.40 17.86 16.84
CA LEU A 463 -6.60 17.72 16.01
C LEU A 463 -7.88 17.92 16.85
N ARG A 464 -7.95 17.26 18.01
CA ARG A 464 -9.07 17.39 18.94
C ARG A 464 -9.23 18.83 19.44
N ALA A 465 -8.13 19.47 19.84
CA ALA A 465 -8.15 20.85 20.32
C ALA A 465 -8.58 21.84 19.23
N ALA A 466 -8.14 21.64 17.99
CA ALA A 466 -8.60 22.42 16.84
C ALA A 466 -10.12 22.25 16.61
N ALA A 467 -10.64 21.02 16.63
CA ALA A 467 -12.07 20.75 16.48
C ALA A 467 -12.90 21.43 17.59
N LEU A 468 -12.47 21.33 18.85
CA LEU A 468 -13.11 22.02 19.98
C LEU A 468 -13.10 23.54 19.81
N ALA A 469 -11.96 24.13 19.41
CA ALA A 469 -11.84 25.56 19.15
C ALA A 469 -12.74 26.01 17.99
N TYR A 470 -12.89 25.19 16.95
CA TYR A 470 -13.79 25.47 15.83
C TYR A 470 -15.27 25.44 16.22
N MET A 471 -15.63 24.66 17.25
CA MET A 471 -16.97 24.66 17.86
C MET A 471 -17.16 25.75 18.92
N GLY A 472 -16.10 26.47 19.30
CA GLY A 472 -16.15 27.52 20.31
C GLY A 472 -15.95 27.05 21.76
N PHE A 473 -15.57 25.78 21.96
CA PHE A 473 -15.19 25.22 23.26
C PHE A 473 -13.73 25.59 23.59
N TYR A 474 -13.48 26.89 23.72
CA TYR A 474 -12.12 27.44 23.83
C TYR A 474 -11.40 27.06 25.12
N LYS A 475 -12.15 26.89 26.21
CA LYS A 475 -11.58 26.45 27.49
C LYS A 475 -11.02 25.04 27.36
N GLU A 476 -11.84 24.11 26.90
CA GLU A 476 -11.48 22.71 26.69
C GLU A 476 -10.36 22.58 25.65
N ALA A 477 -10.44 23.33 24.54
CA ALA A 477 -9.37 23.39 23.56
C ALA A 477 -8.06 23.91 24.16
N GLY A 478 -8.12 24.98 24.95
CA GLY A 478 -6.98 25.58 25.65
C GLY A 478 -6.31 24.62 26.63
N GLU A 479 -7.08 23.84 27.39
CA GLU A 479 -6.56 22.81 28.29
C GLU A 479 -5.76 21.73 27.53
N LEU A 480 -6.24 21.28 26.37
CA LEU A 480 -5.50 20.33 25.53
C LEU A 480 -4.27 20.94 24.87
N MET A 481 -4.38 22.18 24.36
CA MET A 481 -3.24 22.89 23.78
C MET A 481 -2.16 23.16 24.83
N LYS A 482 -2.52 23.39 26.10
CA LYS A 482 -1.57 23.52 27.20
C LYS A 482 -0.74 22.26 27.41
N ILE A 483 -1.35 21.09 27.25
CA ILE A 483 -0.63 19.80 27.28
C ILE A 483 0.31 19.71 26.08
N CYS A 484 -0.18 20.02 24.87
CA CYS A 484 0.63 20.00 23.65
C CYS A 484 1.82 20.96 23.72
N LEU A 485 1.65 22.13 24.33
CA LEU A 485 2.68 23.16 24.49
C LEU A 485 3.91 22.66 25.26
N GLN A 486 3.73 21.72 26.19
CA GLN A 486 4.85 21.13 26.96
C GLN A 486 5.80 20.33 26.06
N ALA A 487 5.29 19.76 24.97
CA ALA A 487 6.07 18.99 24.01
C ALA A 487 6.43 19.80 22.75
N MET A 488 5.59 20.75 22.35
CA MET A 488 5.73 21.57 21.15
C MET A 488 5.57 23.06 21.51
N PRO A 489 6.67 23.76 21.87
CA PRO A 489 6.63 25.18 22.25
C PRO A 489 5.99 26.10 21.22
N ASP A 490 6.07 25.73 19.93
CA ASP A 490 5.49 26.48 18.81
C ASP A 490 3.96 26.56 18.87
N MET A 491 3.30 25.74 19.70
CA MET A 491 1.84 25.79 19.93
C MET A 491 1.40 26.94 20.85
N ALA A 492 2.33 27.76 21.36
CA ALA A 492 2.03 28.84 22.30
C ALA A 492 1.00 29.83 21.75
N GLY A 493 1.11 30.22 20.47
CA GLY A 493 0.16 31.11 19.81
C GLY A 493 -1.26 30.55 19.81
N SER A 494 -1.41 29.27 19.47
CA SER A 494 -2.71 28.59 19.46
C SER A 494 -3.32 28.47 20.85
N TYR A 495 -2.50 28.12 21.86
CA TYR A 495 -2.94 28.09 23.26
C TYR A 495 -3.44 29.47 23.72
N ASN A 496 -2.63 30.51 23.50
CA ASN A 496 -2.95 31.87 23.92
C ASN A 496 -4.19 32.42 23.19
N LYS A 497 -4.39 32.04 21.92
CA LYS A 497 -5.60 32.33 21.15
C LYS A 497 -6.85 31.76 21.83
N CYS A 498 -6.82 30.49 22.27
CA CYS A 498 -7.93 29.88 22.99
C CYS A 498 -8.24 30.62 24.30
N ILE A 499 -7.22 30.96 25.10
CA ILE A 499 -7.43 31.73 26.35
C ILE A 499 -8.04 33.10 26.06
N ALA A 500 -7.59 33.79 25.01
CA ALA A 500 -8.11 35.11 24.66
C ALA A 500 -9.57 35.06 24.13
N LEU A 501 -9.98 33.93 23.54
CA LEU A 501 -11.33 33.71 23.00
C LEU A 501 -12.33 33.15 24.03
N GLU A 502 -11.86 32.54 25.12
CA GLU A 502 -12.71 31.95 26.18
C GLU A 502 -13.86 32.86 26.65
N PRO A 503 -13.67 34.18 26.90
CA PRO A 503 -14.76 35.05 27.37
C PRO A 503 -15.91 35.26 26.38
N PHE A 504 -15.70 34.95 25.10
CA PHE A 504 -16.66 35.23 24.04
C PHE A 504 -17.49 34.00 23.64
N GLY A 505 -16.90 32.80 23.75
CA GLY A 505 -17.54 31.55 23.36
C GLY A 505 -17.78 31.43 21.85
N ALA A 506 -18.61 30.47 21.45
CA ALA A 506 -18.83 30.12 20.06
C ALA A 506 -19.38 31.28 19.19
N GLN A 507 -19.02 31.23 17.91
CA GLN A 507 -19.72 31.99 16.87
C GLN A 507 -21.10 31.36 16.65
N GLN A 508 -22.16 32.17 16.64
CA GLN A 508 -23.54 31.66 16.56
C GLN A 508 -24.28 32.32 15.41
N LEU A 509 -25.09 31.53 14.69
CA LEU A 509 -25.94 32.01 13.62
C LEU A 509 -27.37 32.08 14.13
N ASP A 510 -28.00 33.23 13.96
CA ASP A 510 -29.36 33.53 14.36
C ASP A 510 -30.11 34.00 13.11
N TRP A 511 -30.94 33.11 12.57
CA TRP A 511 -31.66 33.30 11.30
C TRP A 511 -33.05 33.87 11.57
N LYS A 512 -33.39 35.00 10.94
CA LYS A 512 -34.76 35.54 10.99
C LYS A 512 -35.66 34.98 9.89
N ASN A 513 -35.06 34.56 8.78
CA ASN A 513 -35.68 33.92 7.63
C ASN A 513 -34.84 32.70 7.23
N GLU A 514 -35.46 31.70 6.58
CA GLU A 514 -34.78 30.48 6.12
C GLU A 514 -33.76 30.76 5.02
N ASP A 515 -33.96 31.84 4.26
CA ASP A 515 -33.07 32.32 3.21
C ASP A 515 -32.79 33.82 3.33
N VAL A 516 -31.61 34.23 2.90
CA VAL A 516 -31.18 35.63 2.85
C VAL A 516 -30.59 35.94 1.48
N VAL A 517 -31.14 36.94 0.80
CA VAL A 517 -30.62 37.42 -0.49
C VAL A 517 -29.94 38.77 -0.29
N LEU A 518 -28.68 38.85 -0.71
CA LEU A 518 -27.84 40.04 -0.59
C LEU A 518 -27.42 40.51 -1.98
N GLU A 519 -27.75 41.77 -2.27
CA GLU A 519 -27.23 42.45 -3.46
C GLU A 519 -25.75 42.78 -3.28
N ALA A 520 -24.92 42.24 -4.16
CA ALA A 520 -23.48 42.40 -4.17
C ALA A 520 -23.05 43.33 -5.30
N ALA A 521 -22.10 44.22 -5.02
CA ALA A 521 -21.38 44.93 -6.08
C ALA A 521 -20.07 44.21 -6.37
N LYS A 522 -19.79 43.92 -7.63
CA LYS A 522 -18.50 43.36 -8.05
C LYS A 522 -17.42 44.45 -7.90
N GLY A 523 -16.46 44.24 -7.01
CA GLY A 523 -15.28 45.09 -6.84
C GLY A 523 -14.01 44.42 -7.38
N GLU A 524 -12.88 45.15 -7.37
CA GLU A 524 -11.57 44.61 -7.78
C GLU A 524 -11.10 43.43 -6.91
N LYS A 525 -11.54 43.37 -5.65
CA LYS A 525 -11.13 42.38 -4.65
C LYS A 525 -12.19 41.32 -4.31
N GLY A 526 -13.33 41.28 -5.00
CA GLY A 526 -14.41 40.32 -4.72
C GLY A 526 -15.82 40.92 -4.72
N PHE A 527 -16.76 40.24 -4.05
CA PHE A 527 -18.17 40.63 -3.97
C PHE A 527 -18.41 41.50 -2.75
N VAL A 528 -18.83 42.75 -2.94
CA VAL A 528 -19.04 43.68 -1.83
C VAL A 528 -20.52 43.74 -1.46
N ILE A 529 -20.86 43.27 -0.26
CA ILE A 529 -22.24 43.18 0.25
C ILE A 529 -22.52 44.21 1.36
N PRO A 530 -23.78 44.63 1.54
CA PRO A 530 -24.18 45.42 2.70
C PRO A 530 -24.14 44.57 3.98
N ALA A 531 -23.61 45.15 5.05
CA ALA A 531 -23.60 44.55 6.38
C ALA A 531 -23.87 45.61 7.45
N ARG A 532 -24.29 45.18 8.64
CA ARG A 532 -24.30 46.03 9.84
C ARG A 532 -23.44 45.43 10.94
N VAL A 533 -22.67 46.26 11.61
CA VAL A 533 -21.86 45.89 12.78
C VAL A 533 -22.09 46.94 13.86
N ALA A 534 -22.41 46.49 15.07
CA ALA A 534 -22.67 47.35 16.24
C ALA A 534 -23.65 48.52 15.93
N GLY A 535 -24.67 48.26 15.11
CA GLY A 535 -25.69 49.24 14.71
C GLY A 535 -25.33 50.18 13.55
N GLY A 536 -24.08 50.22 13.10
CA GLY A 536 -23.67 51.01 11.92
C GLY A 536 -23.76 50.21 10.61
N SER A 537 -24.00 50.89 9.48
CA SER A 537 -24.10 50.27 8.15
C SER A 537 -22.79 50.37 7.39
N TYR A 538 -22.32 49.24 6.84
CA TYR A 538 -21.02 49.09 6.20
C TYR A 538 -21.10 48.23 4.94
N ARG A 539 -19.98 48.22 4.20
CA ARG A 539 -19.76 47.33 3.06
C ARG A 539 -18.64 46.37 3.43
N ILE A 540 -18.88 45.07 3.28
CA ILE A 540 -17.90 44.01 3.57
C ILE A 540 -17.61 43.24 2.29
N CYS A 541 -16.35 42.83 2.10
CA CYS A 541 -15.98 41.93 1.01
C CYS A 541 -16.35 40.49 1.40
N PHE A 542 -17.27 39.86 0.66
CA PHE A 542 -17.59 38.45 0.75
C PHE A 542 -16.60 37.66 -0.12
N ALA A 543 -15.71 36.90 0.53
CA ALA A 543 -14.52 36.33 -0.10
C ALA A 543 -14.32 34.85 0.31
N PRO A 544 -15.06 33.91 -0.29
CA PRO A 544 -14.85 32.48 -0.06
C PRO A 544 -13.51 31.95 -0.58
N ASP A 545 -12.75 32.78 -1.30
CA ASP A 545 -11.35 32.56 -1.70
C ASP A 545 -10.34 32.97 -0.62
N LYS A 546 -10.80 33.49 0.52
CA LYS A 546 -9.97 33.85 1.67
C LYS A 546 -10.21 32.88 2.83
N ALA A 547 -9.12 32.28 3.32
CA ALA A 547 -9.16 31.34 4.44
C ALA A 547 -9.68 31.98 5.74
N VAL A 548 -9.17 33.18 6.06
CA VAL A 548 -9.50 33.90 7.29
C VAL A 548 -10.27 35.17 6.99
N SER A 549 -11.21 35.53 7.87
CA SER A 549 -11.86 36.84 7.87
C SER A 549 -10.91 37.87 8.48
N THR A 550 -10.79 39.04 7.86
CA THR A 550 -9.83 40.07 8.26
C THR A 550 -10.50 41.43 8.46
N ILE A 551 -9.84 42.29 9.24
CA ILE A 551 -10.23 43.69 9.41
C ILE A 551 -9.00 44.54 9.75
N SER A 552 -8.97 45.82 9.33
CA SER A 552 -7.92 46.72 9.82
C SER A 552 -8.17 47.12 11.28
N LYS A 553 -7.10 47.46 12.02
CA LYS A 553 -7.24 47.87 13.42
C LYS A 553 -8.11 49.13 13.56
N ALA A 554 -7.95 50.08 12.65
CA ALA A 554 -8.70 51.33 12.65
C ALA A 554 -10.20 51.10 12.45
N GLU A 555 -10.57 50.19 11.54
CA GLU A 555 -11.97 49.82 11.30
C GLU A 555 -12.55 49.07 12.50
N ALA A 556 -11.83 48.11 13.09
CA ALA A 556 -12.31 47.38 14.27
C ALA A 556 -12.70 48.32 15.42
N VAL A 557 -11.86 49.34 15.69
CA VAL A 557 -12.14 50.36 16.71
C VAL A 557 -13.35 51.22 16.32
N LYS A 558 -13.43 51.65 15.05
CA LYS A 558 -14.57 52.43 14.54
C LYS A 558 -15.89 51.65 14.65
N LEU A 559 -15.84 50.34 14.47
CA LEU A 559 -16.98 49.43 14.55
C LEU A 559 -17.32 48.97 15.96
N ASN A 560 -16.62 49.49 16.98
CA ASN A 560 -16.80 49.11 18.38
C ASN A 560 -16.71 47.57 18.58
N MET A 561 -15.83 46.92 17.81
CA MET A 561 -15.52 45.49 18.00
C MET A 561 -14.60 45.31 19.21
N ASN A 562 -14.68 44.16 19.86
CA ASN A 562 -13.77 43.81 20.94
C ASN A 562 -12.43 43.41 20.34
N VAL A 563 -11.40 44.23 20.54
CA VAL A 563 -10.04 43.93 20.09
C VAL A 563 -9.29 43.20 21.18
N ILE A 564 -8.84 41.98 20.88
CA ILE A 564 -7.99 41.17 21.76
C ILE A 564 -6.57 41.08 21.20
N GLU A 565 -5.60 41.00 22.10
CA GLU A 565 -4.18 40.83 21.79
C GLU A 565 -3.66 39.66 22.63
N PHE A 566 -2.88 38.78 22.00
CA PHE A 566 -2.26 37.64 22.66
C PHE A 566 -0.87 37.37 22.08
N GLU A 567 -0.04 36.69 22.85
CA GLU A 567 1.32 36.34 22.44
C GLU A 567 1.31 35.18 21.44
N ASP A 568 2.09 35.32 20.38
CA ASP A 568 2.26 34.30 19.35
C ASP A 568 3.71 34.35 18.87
N PRO A 569 4.59 33.45 19.36
CA PRO A 569 6.02 33.47 19.05
C PRO A 569 6.34 33.31 17.55
N LEU A 570 5.43 32.71 16.78
CA LEU A 570 5.60 32.51 15.34
C LEU A 570 5.20 33.75 14.53
N SER A 571 4.43 34.65 15.13
CA SER A 571 4.01 35.90 14.48
C SER A 571 5.14 36.93 14.41
N ARG A 572 5.11 37.76 13.36
CA ARG A 572 6.07 38.85 13.19
C ARG A 572 5.85 39.90 14.28
N GLY A 573 6.73 39.94 15.27
CA GLY A 573 6.62 40.82 16.44
C GLY A 573 6.11 40.14 17.71
N GLY A 574 5.92 38.82 17.70
CA GLY A 574 5.61 38.01 18.89
C GLY A 574 4.20 38.17 19.45
N LYS A 575 3.32 38.89 18.74
CA LYS A 575 1.94 39.16 19.16
C LYS A 575 0.99 39.14 17.97
N THR A 576 -0.17 38.52 18.17
CA THR A 576 -1.28 38.48 17.23
C THR A 576 -2.46 39.25 17.81
N ARG A 577 -3.25 39.88 16.94
CA ARG A 577 -4.45 40.64 17.32
C ARG A 577 -5.66 40.14 16.55
N MET A 578 -6.80 40.08 17.22
CA MET A 578 -8.08 39.74 16.62
C MET A 578 -9.14 40.74 17.05
N ALA A 579 -10.15 40.92 16.22
CA ALA A 579 -11.34 41.69 16.51
C ALA A 579 -12.55 40.76 16.54
N ILE A 580 -13.42 40.94 17.52
CA ILE A 580 -14.62 40.14 17.70
C ILE A 580 -15.81 41.07 17.59
N ALA A 581 -16.62 40.87 16.55
CA ALA A 581 -17.87 41.58 16.37
C ALA A 581 -18.94 40.95 17.27
N PRO A 582 -19.52 41.68 18.24
CA PRO A 582 -20.60 41.12 19.06
C PRO A 582 -21.79 40.67 18.21
N GLU A 583 -22.13 41.46 17.19
CA GLU A 583 -23.15 41.17 16.19
C GLU A 583 -22.68 41.68 14.81
N LEU A 584 -22.65 40.77 13.83
CA LEU A 584 -22.54 41.05 12.41
C LEU A 584 -23.86 40.66 11.74
N ILE A 585 -24.54 41.61 11.12
CA ILE A 585 -25.83 41.40 10.46
C ILE A 585 -25.64 41.44 8.95
N LEU A 586 -26.01 40.36 8.28
CA LEU A 586 -26.05 40.20 6.83
C LEU A 586 -27.50 40.00 6.42
N GLY A 587 -28.21 41.09 6.05
CA GLY A 587 -29.65 41.03 5.80
C GLY A 587 -30.41 40.54 7.03
N ASP A 588 -31.05 39.37 6.91
CA ASP A 588 -31.83 38.71 7.96
C ASP A 588 -31.06 37.65 8.76
N LEU A 589 -29.77 37.47 8.47
CA LEU A 589 -28.85 36.63 9.25
C LEU A 589 -28.07 37.49 10.25
N VAL A 590 -28.05 37.09 11.52
CA VAL A 590 -27.18 37.67 12.54
C VAL A 590 -26.12 36.65 12.94
N ILE A 591 -24.85 37.02 12.85
CA ILE A 591 -23.70 36.24 13.30
C ILE A 591 -23.18 36.89 14.59
N ARG A 592 -23.30 36.17 15.71
CA ARG A 592 -22.80 36.62 17.02
C ARG A 592 -21.35 36.19 17.20
N ASN A 593 -20.57 37.05 17.86
CA ASN A 593 -19.15 36.82 18.15
C ASN A 593 -18.28 36.56 16.91
N ALA A 594 -18.63 37.12 15.75
CA ALA A 594 -17.90 36.89 14.50
C ALA A 594 -16.44 37.33 14.63
N GLN A 595 -15.51 36.45 14.25
CA GLN A 595 -14.09 36.61 14.52
C GLN A 595 -13.32 37.08 13.28
N PHE A 596 -12.48 38.09 13.46
CA PHE A 596 -11.65 38.68 12.43
C PHE A 596 -10.19 38.77 12.89
N GLU A 597 -9.26 38.37 12.04
CA GLU A 597 -7.83 38.65 12.24
C GLU A 597 -7.53 40.11 11.88
N ILE A 598 -6.70 40.79 12.69
CA ILE A 598 -6.35 42.17 12.40
C ILE A 598 -5.23 42.23 11.36
N SER A 599 -5.55 42.76 10.18
CA SER A 599 -4.63 43.00 9.07
C SER A 599 -4.90 44.37 8.47
N ASP A 600 -3.91 45.26 8.54
CA ASP A 600 -4.04 46.63 8.02
C ASP A 600 -4.00 46.71 6.48
N GLU A 601 -3.68 45.61 5.79
CA GLU A 601 -3.54 45.55 4.32
C GLU A 601 -4.83 45.12 3.60
N GLU A 602 -5.68 44.30 4.24
CA GLU A 602 -6.80 43.62 3.55
C GLU A 602 -8.18 44.27 3.79
N GLY A 603 -8.33 45.12 4.81
CA GLY A 603 -9.62 45.77 5.15
C GLY A 603 -10.64 44.77 5.70
N LEU A 604 -11.93 45.16 5.74
CA LEU A 604 -13.03 44.32 6.22
C LEU A 604 -13.44 43.23 5.20
N VAL A 605 -13.00 42.00 5.46
CA VAL A 605 -13.20 40.82 4.60
C VAL A 605 -13.85 39.69 5.40
N LEU A 606 -14.86 39.06 4.81
CA LEU A 606 -15.52 37.88 5.33
C LEU A 606 -15.01 36.65 4.57
N GLY A 607 -14.14 35.89 5.23
CA GLY A 607 -13.54 34.66 4.72
C GLY A 607 -14.08 33.40 5.41
N ASN A 608 -13.52 32.25 5.05
CA ASN A 608 -14.02 30.93 5.42
C ASN A 608 -13.95 30.60 6.91
N SER A 609 -13.13 31.31 7.71
CA SER A 609 -13.15 31.21 9.17
C SER A 609 -14.52 31.56 9.79
N VAL A 610 -15.34 32.32 9.07
CA VAL A 610 -16.75 32.64 9.41
C VAL A 610 -17.71 31.98 8.41
N LEU A 611 -17.44 32.04 7.10
CA LEU A 611 -18.36 31.51 6.08
C LEU A 611 -18.64 30.02 6.23
N ARG A 612 -17.68 29.23 6.75
CA ARG A 612 -17.87 27.78 7.01
C ARG A 612 -19.04 27.45 7.94
N LEU A 613 -19.53 28.43 8.70
CA LEU A 613 -20.64 28.25 9.64
C LEU A 613 -22.00 28.36 8.94
N ILE A 614 -22.04 28.91 7.72
CA ILE A 614 -23.26 29.04 6.93
C ILE A 614 -23.49 27.67 6.25
N PRO A 615 -24.62 26.98 6.48
CA PRO A 615 -24.85 25.63 5.96
C PRO A 615 -24.73 25.54 4.43
N GLN A 616 -25.30 26.51 3.72
CA GLN A 616 -25.15 26.61 2.28
C GLN A 616 -25.19 28.08 1.85
N PHE A 617 -24.36 28.45 0.87
CA PHE A 617 -24.48 29.74 0.20
C PHE A 617 -24.30 29.60 -1.32
N ALA A 618 -24.92 30.48 -2.09
CA ALA A 618 -24.79 30.52 -3.54
C ALA A 618 -24.38 31.90 -4.03
N ILE A 619 -23.60 31.92 -5.10
CA ILE A 619 -23.19 33.12 -5.83
C ILE A 619 -23.74 33.01 -7.25
N LEU A 620 -24.54 34.00 -7.65
CA LEU A 620 -25.03 34.13 -9.01
C LEU A 620 -25.00 35.59 -9.43
N ASN A 621 -24.19 35.89 -10.45
CA ASN A 621 -24.02 37.25 -10.95
C ASN A 621 -23.68 38.22 -9.81
N ASN A 622 -24.57 39.15 -9.48
CA ASN A 622 -24.40 40.14 -8.41
C ASN A 622 -25.23 39.81 -7.16
N ARG A 623 -25.64 38.55 -6.96
CA ARG A 623 -26.45 38.12 -5.82
C ARG A 623 -25.74 37.05 -5.02
N ILE A 624 -25.73 37.22 -3.70
CA ILE A 624 -25.28 36.22 -2.74
C ILE A 624 -26.51 35.75 -1.97
N MET A 625 -26.72 34.43 -1.96
CA MET A 625 -27.87 33.79 -1.33
C MET A 625 -27.36 32.91 -0.21
N LEU A 626 -27.84 33.10 1.02
CA LEU A 626 -27.46 32.33 2.19
C LEU A 626 -28.66 31.49 2.63
N TYR A 627 -28.44 30.25 3.03
CA TYR A 627 -29.52 29.35 3.42
C TYR A 627 -29.27 28.72 4.78
N GLN A 628 -30.32 28.71 5.61
CA GLN A 628 -30.34 27.99 6.88
C GLN A 628 -30.37 26.47 6.67
N HIS A 629 -31.02 26.03 5.59
CA HIS A 629 -31.13 24.63 5.22
C HIS A 629 -30.68 24.42 3.77
N PRO A 630 -29.82 23.43 3.48
CA PRO A 630 -29.32 23.18 2.14
C PRO A 630 -30.43 22.90 1.13
N GLN A 631 -30.45 23.69 0.06
CA GLN A 631 -31.34 23.48 -1.07
C GLN A 631 -30.86 22.32 -1.93
N GLN A 632 -31.79 21.60 -2.57
CA GLN A 632 -31.50 20.53 -3.51
C GLN A 632 -31.58 21.03 -4.95
N TYR A 633 -30.69 20.51 -5.80
CA TYR A 633 -30.59 20.89 -7.21
C TYR A 633 -30.60 19.61 -8.06
N GLU A 634 -31.78 19.17 -8.49
CA GLU A 634 -31.91 17.94 -9.29
C GLU A 634 -31.21 18.08 -10.65
N GLY A 635 -30.39 17.09 -11.00
CA GLY A 635 -29.69 17.04 -12.29
C GLY A 635 -28.49 17.99 -12.41
N ALA A 636 -28.11 18.70 -11.33
CA ALA A 636 -26.92 19.54 -11.31
C ALA A 636 -25.64 18.71 -11.06
N GLU A 637 -24.51 19.22 -11.53
CA GLU A 637 -23.20 18.62 -11.27
C GLU A 637 -22.78 18.87 -9.82
N GLU A 638 -22.58 17.80 -9.05
CA GLU A 638 -22.12 17.87 -7.66
C GLU A 638 -20.66 17.42 -7.54
N LEU A 639 -19.79 18.36 -7.16
CA LEU A 639 -18.37 18.13 -6.96
C LEU A 639 -18.06 17.97 -5.46
N PRO A 640 -17.20 17.01 -5.06
CA PRO A 640 -16.83 16.86 -3.66
C PRO A 640 -16.08 18.09 -3.17
N LEU A 641 -16.53 18.69 -2.07
CA LEU A 641 -15.90 19.85 -1.43
C LEU A 641 -15.14 19.40 -0.16
N LEU A 642 -14.09 20.15 0.17
CA LEU A 642 -13.20 19.97 1.30
C LEU A 642 -12.79 21.34 1.85
N LEU A 643 -12.49 21.41 3.14
CA LEU A 643 -12.02 22.60 3.82
C LEU A 643 -10.64 22.33 4.44
N SER A 644 -9.56 22.67 3.72
CA SER A 644 -8.18 22.49 4.21
C SER A 644 -7.65 23.79 4.78
N ASN A 645 -7.46 23.88 6.11
CA ASN A 645 -7.04 25.11 6.80
C ASN A 645 -7.89 26.33 6.40
N TYR A 646 -9.22 26.14 6.36
CA TYR A 646 -10.20 27.10 5.87
C TYR A 646 -10.12 27.46 4.38
N VAL A 647 -9.27 26.83 3.58
CA VAL A 647 -9.30 26.98 2.12
C VAL A 647 -10.30 25.98 1.53
N LEU A 648 -11.26 26.49 0.77
CA LEU A 648 -12.21 25.65 0.03
C LEU A 648 -11.49 24.97 -1.13
N CYS A 649 -11.57 23.65 -1.16
CA CYS A 649 -11.02 22.82 -2.21
C CYS A 649 -12.10 21.89 -2.76
N PHE A 650 -12.09 21.59 -4.06
CA PHE A 650 -13.01 20.61 -4.64
C PHE A 650 -12.31 19.68 -5.62
N ARG A 651 -12.92 18.51 -5.87
CA ARG A 651 -12.41 17.49 -6.81
C ARG A 651 -13.31 17.42 -8.04
N GLU A 652 -12.78 16.98 -9.18
CA GLU A 652 -13.56 16.81 -10.42
C GLU A 652 -14.62 15.70 -10.31
N SER A 653 -14.42 14.73 -9.41
CA SER A 653 -15.40 13.70 -9.09
C SER A 653 -15.00 12.98 -7.80
N GLU A 654 -15.88 12.13 -7.27
CA GLU A 654 -15.59 11.31 -6.08
C GLU A 654 -14.37 10.39 -6.25
N LYS A 655 -14.02 10.00 -7.48
CA LYS A 655 -12.92 9.08 -7.77
C LYS A 655 -11.67 9.74 -8.37
N SER A 656 -11.70 11.06 -8.55
CA SER A 656 -10.58 11.83 -9.10
C SER A 656 -9.67 12.31 -7.97
N GLU A 657 -8.36 12.16 -8.16
CA GLU A 657 -7.36 12.82 -7.32
C GLU A 657 -7.08 14.25 -7.77
N LYS A 658 -7.53 14.62 -8.98
CA LYS A 658 -7.39 15.98 -9.48
C LYS A 658 -8.39 16.88 -8.75
N GLY A 659 -7.85 17.86 -8.03
CA GLY A 659 -8.63 18.84 -7.32
C GLY A 659 -8.03 20.23 -7.39
N TYR A 660 -8.83 21.18 -6.94
CA TYR A 660 -8.62 22.60 -7.07
C TYR A 660 -8.76 23.28 -5.72
N SER A 661 -7.95 24.29 -5.45
CA SER A 661 -8.08 25.14 -4.28
C SER A 661 -8.46 26.56 -4.71
N ILE A 662 -9.42 27.15 -4.00
CA ILE A 662 -9.97 28.46 -4.37
C ILE A 662 -9.21 29.54 -3.59
N GLY A 663 -8.50 30.41 -4.31
CA GLY A 663 -7.85 31.61 -3.78
C GLY A 663 -6.45 31.41 -3.20
N ALA A 664 -6.24 30.37 -2.41
CA ALA A 664 -4.95 30.05 -1.79
C ALA A 664 -4.43 28.68 -2.25
N ALA A 665 -3.11 28.53 -2.32
CA ALA A 665 -2.48 27.27 -2.67
C ALA A 665 -2.65 26.23 -1.55
N VAL A 666 -3.01 25.00 -1.93
CA VAL A 666 -3.06 23.82 -1.05
C VAL A 666 -2.24 22.71 -1.70
N PRO A 667 -1.44 21.93 -0.94
CA PRO A 667 -0.69 20.82 -1.51
C PRO A 667 -1.59 19.87 -2.32
N TYR A 668 -1.11 19.42 -3.47
CA TYR A 668 -1.82 18.50 -4.39
C TYR A 668 -3.12 19.07 -4.99
N ALA A 669 -3.37 20.37 -4.89
CA ALA A 669 -4.47 21.05 -5.57
C ALA A 669 -3.95 22.12 -6.54
N GLU A 670 -4.60 22.24 -7.69
CA GLU A 670 -4.37 23.36 -8.61
C GLU A 670 -5.05 24.62 -8.07
N GLN A 671 -4.29 25.69 -7.86
CA GLN A 671 -4.84 26.94 -7.38
C GLN A 671 -5.62 27.65 -8.48
N ILE A 672 -6.88 27.97 -8.20
CA ILE A 672 -7.76 28.74 -9.08
C ILE A 672 -8.34 29.96 -8.35
N THR A 673 -8.95 30.87 -9.09
CA THR A 673 -9.62 32.04 -8.52
C THR A 673 -11.11 31.77 -8.30
N LEU A 674 -11.74 32.57 -7.45
CA LEU A 674 -13.20 32.53 -7.29
C LEU A 674 -13.95 32.79 -8.61
N GLN A 675 -13.36 33.58 -9.51
CA GLN A 675 -13.96 33.94 -10.80
C GLN A 675 -14.00 32.75 -11.76
N ASP A 676 -13.06 31.81 -11.62
CA ASP A 676 -13.05 30.58 -12.42
C ASP A 676 -14.24 29.67 -12.08
N VAL A 677 -14.73 29.76 -10.83
CA VAL A 677 -15.91 29.05 -10.33
C VAL A 677 -17.20 29.84 -10.62
N CYS A 678 -17.22 31.13 -10.32
CA CYS A 678 -18.41 32.00 -10.43
C CYS A 678 -18.52 32.66 -11.82
N LYS A 679 -18.69 31.85 -12.86
CA LYS A 679 -18.86 32.33 -14.24
C LYS A 679 -20.19 33.08 -14.42
N PRO A 680 -20.30 34.01 -15.40
CA PRO A 680 -21.57 34.65 -15.73
C PRO A 680 -22.64 33.60 -16.01
N ASP A 681 -23.84 33.80 -15.44
CA ASP A 681 -25.02 32.94 -15.60
C ASP A 681 -24.84 31.49 -15.10
N VAL A 682 -23.76 31.21 -14.38
CA VAL A 682 -23.57 29.98 -13.60
C VAL A 682 -23.78 30.30 -12.13
N LYS A 683 -24.74 29.61 -11.51
CA LYS A 683 -24.95 29.65 -10.07
C LYS A 683 -24.00 28.65 -9.42
N ALA A 684 -23.02 29.17 -8.69
CA ALA A 684 -22.10 28.37 -7.88
C ALA A 684 -22.65 28.25 -6.45
N VAL A 685 -23.00 27.04 -6.03
CA VAL A 685 -23.55 26.74 -4.71
C VAL A 685 -22.52 25.99 -3.89
N PHE A 686 -22.12 26.56 -2.76
CA PHE A 686 -21.25 25.96 -1.77
C PHE A 686 -22.13 25.39 -0.66
N ASP A 687 -22.34 24.08 -0.69
CA ASP A 687 -23.03 23.32 0.34
C ASP A 687 -21.99 22.82 1.35
N LEU A 688 -21.86 23.55 2.47
CA LEU A 688 -20.88 23.29 3.51
C LEU A 688 -21.38 22.28 4.55
N GLU A 689 -22.69 22.01 4.57
CA GLU A 689 -23.28 20.96 5.39
C GLU A 689 -23.08 19.58 4.75
N ARG A 690 -23.29 19.47 3.44
CA ARG A 690 -23.04 18.22 2.68
C ARG A 690 -21.65 18.14 2.08
N MET A 691 -20.87 19.21 2.19
CA MET A 691 -19.54 19.36 1.60
C MET A 691 -19.54 19.06 0.10
N LYS A 692 -20.37 19.80 -0.65
CA LYS A 692 -20.49 19.75 -2.10
C LYS A 692 -20.38 21.14 -2.72
N LEU A 693 -19.75 21.22 -3.89
CA LEU A 693 -19.85 22.36 -4.79
C LEU A 693 -20.81 21.99 -5.92
N ILE A 694 -21.88 22.74 -6.09
CA ILE A 694 -22.89 22.49 -7.10
C ILE A 694 -22.83 23.61 -8.13
N LEU A 695 -22.67 23.25 -9.40
CA LEU A 695 -22.67 24.18 -10.51
C LEU A 695 -23.94 23.96 -11.33
N THR A 696 -24.79 24.98 -11.41
CA THR A 696 -26.01 24.94 -12.23
C THR A 696 -26.07 26.17 -13.12
N SER A 697 -26.55 25.98 -14.35
CA SER A 697 -27.01 27.06 -15.21
C SER A 697 -28.44 27.38 -14.84
N ASP A 698 -28.71 28.65 -14.54
CA ASP A 698 -30.06 29.14 -14.22
C ASP A 698 -30.89 29.37 -15.50
#